data_AF-A0A355F3D8-F1
#
_entry.id   AF-A0A355F3D8-F1
#
_cell.length_a   1.000
_cell.length_b   1.000
_cell.length_c   1.000
_cell.angle_alpha   90.00
_cell.angle_beta   90.00
_cell.angle_gamma   90.00
#
_symmetry.space_group_name_H-M   'P 1'
#
loop_
_entity.id
_entity.type
_entity.pdbx_description
1 polymer ?
#
loop_
_entity_poly.entity_id
_entity_poly.type
_entity_poly.pdbx_seq_one_letter_code
_entity_poly.pdbx_strand_id
1 'polypeptide(L)'
;MGVAPDTGKPMKTMHAFRPLLLLALLLPGLAASATAAEPERVKDKDKITRAERKEIKAAIEKLPEAYQAFLEEVDPIITDEELVSFLTLEKDYQRDAFIKRFWEVRDPYKGTARNEYHDRYTAYVQEARSRYGKLTDDRARILLLNGAPAGVVVSTCSTILWPLEVWFYPGSDRLKYEFIVVFYRKWGAGLYRIWNPLEGLDTLFSDTGAANLATGERHSLREIVNGCRDGDKLAAGIAWVANQRMGYTTIQSRIESKPEGPGGEWVSSFGAYSTDVPEGAALLNAKLDLTFPGRYQNRTVTEGLLTVAPADAGLGKLGEHRSYNFLINGEVLQNGVLFDTFRYRFDVPGSDAQPAADEVLPLVFQRYLRPGEYVFILRLEDVNSGKLFRVERPLTVPSMEESAAVVPPPQTPEEKESAKVLAEAYAAMSNGETTMKILRPPGDLQAGMLRFDTLATGDIASATFALDGKPVLTKKKPPYSVELDLGSLPRPRRLTVTAYDANGKEIAGDELLINAAGQRFRVRLVEPQRGRRYQNSLLARVETDVPDGEVLGKVELYLNETRVATLYQPPFTQPIILPKNEELAYVRAVGTLTDGNTTEDLVFVNAPDYLDEVDVDFVELYTSVFDRAGHPVEGLEKKDFAVTEDGTRQEIARFERVTDLPIHATVALDVSASMEKSLEEARQAALRFLQETIRPKDRAAVLLFNDRPTLTTKFTNDHTALAGGLAGIKAERGTAFYDTVVFALYYNNGVKGQRAVLLLSDGKDEGSRFTYEEALEYARRAGVTIYTIGLGGDVDKKKMEKIAEETGGRFFQVAGASQLAGIYTTIEKELRSQYLIAYQSTNTTGSTDFRTVELKMVNKPGMEAKTMRGYYP
;
A
#
# COMPACT_ATOMS: atom_id res chain seq x y z
N MET A 1 -59.65 23.58 -16.63
CA MET A 1 -61.11 23.83 -16.65
C MET A 1 -61.77 22.56 -16.12
N GLY A 2 -62.50 22.49 -15.02
CA GLY A 2 -62.97 23.46 -14.03
C GLY A 2 -63.58 22.65 -12.85
N VAL A 3 -63.42 23.15 -11.63
CA VAL A 3 -64.51 23.53 -10.70
C VAL A 3 -65.09 22.37 -9.86
N ALA A 4 -64.79 22.41 -8.56
CA ALA A 4 -65.56 21.80 -7.47
C ALA A 4 -66.84 22.64 -7.19
N PRO A 5 -67.88 22.11 -6.50
CA PRO A 5 -68.08 22.40 -5.07
C PRO A 5 -68.69 21.22 -4.25
N ASP A 6 -68.30 21.00 -2.98
CA ASP A 6 -68.94 21.46 -1.71
C ASP A 6 -70.16 20.58 -1.31
N THR A 7 -70.38 20.03 -0.11
CA THR A 7 -70.32 20.53 1.28
C THR A 7 -70.47 19.33 2.26
N GLY A 8 -69.92 19.42 3.47
CA GLY A 8 -70.25 18.49 4.56
C GLY A 8 -69.31 18.49 5.77
N LYS A 9 -69.48 19.45 6.67
CA LYS A 9 -68.91 19.54 8.05
C LYS A 9 -70.08 19.91 9.00
N PRO A 10 -70.01 19.92 10.37
CA PRO A 10 -68.82 19.86 11.25
C PRO A 10 -68.98 19.09 12.62
N MET A 11 -67.87 18.92 13.36
CA MET A 11 -67.68 19.22 14.80
C MET A 11 -66.20 18.94 15.16
N LYS A 12 -65.30 19.92 15.34
CA LYS A 12 -65.02 20.89 16.43
C LYS A 12 -64.44 20.28 17.73
N THR A 13 -63.14 20.51 17.95
CA THR A 13 -62.54 21.05 19.19
C THR A 13 -61.23 21.79 18.82
N MET A 14 -61.03 22.99 19.39
CA MET A 14 -59.99 23.99 19.06
C MET A 14 -59.17 24.40 20.29
N HIS A 15 -57.84 24.40 20.11
CA HIS A 15 -56.82 25.43 20.38
C HIS A 15 -56.65 26.24 21.68
N ALA A 16 -55.36 26.21 22.11
CA ALA A 16 -54.40 27.31 22.41
C ALA A 16 -54.41 27.99 23.78
N PHE A 17 -53.21 28.24 24.35
CA PHE A 17 -52.72 29.57 24.78
C PHE A 17 -51.22 29.57 25.23
N ARG A 18 -50.59 30.74 25.11
CA ARG A 18 -49.17 31.18 25.26
C ARG A 18 -48.46 30.92 26.62
N PRO A 19 -47.11 31.07 26.71
CA PRO A 19 -46.43 31.38 27.97
C PRO A 19 -45.85 32.82 28.05
N LEU A 20 -45.79 33.34 29.27
CA LEU A 20 -45.18 34.60 29.70
C LEU A 20 -44.10 34.31 30.77
N LEU A 21 -43.11 35.19 30.82
CA LEU A 21 -41.86 35.25 31.61
C LEU A 21 -42.03 35.28 33.16
N LEU A 22 -41.12 34.66 33.94
CA LEU A 22 -40.31 35.33 35.02
C LEU A 22 -39.30 34.41 35.77
N LEU A 23 -38.03 34.87 35.78
CA LEU A 23 -36.99 34.96 36.84
C LEU A 23 -36.51 33.78 37.75
N ALA A 24 -35.24 33.40 37.50
CA ALA A 24 -34.07 33.15 38.39
C ALA A 24 -34.13 32.29 39.69
N LEU A 25 -33.17 31.36 39.85
CA LEU A 25 -32.05 31.41 40.84
C LEU A 25 -31.17 30.13 40.85
N LEU A 26 -29.83 30.35 40.80
CA LEU A 26 -28.67 29.67 41.44
C LEU A 26 -28.28 28.18 41.15
N LEU A 27 -27.11 28.03 40.48
CA LEU A 27 -25.94 27.10 40.59
C LEU A 27 -25.92 25.92 41.62
N PRO A 28 -24.98 24.95 41.54
CA PRO A 28 -24.60 24.02 40.46
C PRO A 28 -24.45 22.55 40.96
N GLY A 29 -24.39 21.54 40.09
CA GLY A 29 -24.07 20.17 40.52
C GLY A 29 -24.00 19.15 39.38
N LEU A 30 -22.87 18.44 39.32
CA LEU A 30 -22.45 17.47 38.31
C LEU A 30 -23.51 16.43 37.91
N ALA A 31 -23.63 16.18 36.60
CA ALA A 31 -23.62 14.85 35.97
C ALA A 31 -23.89 15.00 34.46
N ALA A 32 -22.85 14.89 33.63
CA ALA A 32 -23.03 14.76 32.18
C ALA A 32 -23.36 13.29 31.86
N SER A 33 -24.65 13.01 31.69
CA SER A 33 -25.14 11.80 31.02
C SER A 33 -25.09 12.01 29.51
N ALA A 34 -24.41 11.10 28.81
CA ALA A 34 -24.35 11.06 27.36
C ALA A 34 -25.75 10.84 26.75
N THR A 35 -26.18 11.79 25.90
CA THR A 35 -27.30 11.59 24.97
C THR A 35 -26.81 11.93 23.56
N ALA A 36 -27.02 10.99 22.65
CA ALA A 36 -26.67 11.07 21.23
C ALA A 36 -27.17 12.36 20.58
N ALA A 37 -26.25 13.12 19.98
CA ALA A 37 -26.56 14.26 19.14
C ALA A 37 -26.64 13.82 17.67
N GLU A 38 -27.66 14.33 16.97
CA GLU A 38 -27.82 14.29 15.51
C GLU A 38 -26.57 14.80 14.76
N PRO A 39 -26.35 14.39 13.50
CA PRO A 39 -25.15 14.78 12.76
C PRO A 39 -25.20 16.27 12.43
N GLU A 40 -24.44 17.07 13.19
CA GLU A 40 -24.08 18.42 12.78
C GLU A 40 -23.36 18.35 11.42
N ARG A 41 -23.78 19.20 10.49
CA ARG A 41 -23.09 19.43 9.21
C ARG A 41 -21.60 19.66 9.46
N VAL A 42 -20.77 18.84 8.83
CA VAL A 42 -19.31 18.96 8.78
C VAL A 42 -18.95 20.40 8.41
N LYS A 43 -18.51 21.18 9.40
CA LYS A 43 -17.79 22.43 9.18
C LYS A 43 -16.35 22.08 8.83
N ASP A 44 -15.86 22.73 7.78
CA ASP A 44 -14.47 22.76 7.29
C ASP A 44 -13.48 22.81 8.48
N LYS A 45 -12.87 21.66 8.84
CA LYS A 45 -11.99 21.50 10.01
C LYS A 45 -10.53 21.90 9.74
N ASP A 46 -10.22 22.37 8.53
CA ASP A 46 -8.83 22.39 8.02
C ASP A 46 -8.13 23.76 8.05
N LYS A 47 -8.56 24.72 8.88
CA LYS A 47 -7.85 26.01 8.97
C LYS A 47 -7.47 26.38 10.39
N ILE A 48 -6.16 26.30 10.67
CA ILE A 48 -5.52 26.80 11.89
C ILE A 48 -5.99 28.24 12.16
N THR A 49 -6.64 28.42 13.30
CA THR A 49 -7.14 29.69 13.81
C THR A 49 -6.00 30.65 14.17
N ARG A 50 -6.33 31.94 14.32
CA ARG A 50 -5.34 32.96 14.71
C ARG A 50 -4.70 32.70 16.09
N ALA A 51 -5.45 32.09 17.01
CA ALA A 51 -4.96 31.73 18.33
C ALA A 51 -3.94 30.59 18.24
N GLU A 52 -4.28 29.52 17.54
CA GLU A 52 -3.40 28.36 17.31
C GLU A 52 -2.11 28.77 16.58
N ARG A 53 -2.16 29.69 15.60
CA ARG A 53 -0.95 30.23 14.95
C ARG A 53 0.01 30.91 15.93
N LYS A 54 -0.52 31.58 16.96
CA LYS A 54 0.31 32.25 17.98
C LYS A 54 0.98 31.21 18.88
N GLU A 55 0.26 30.15 19.23
CA GLU A 55 0.78 29.04 20.04
C GLU A 55 1.86 28.26 19.28
N ILE A 56 1.62 27.93 18.01
CA ILE A 56 2.60 27.29 17.12
C ILE A 56 3.88 28.12 17.05
N LYS A 57 3.77 29.43 16.84
CA LYS A 57 4.95 30.31 16.80
C LYS A 57 5.73 30.27 18.12
N ALA A 58 5.03 30.35 19.26
CA ALA A 58 5.66 30.27 20.57
C ALA A 58 6.28 28.90 20.86
N ALA A 59 5.73 27.82 20.30
CA ALA A 59 6.30 26.48 20.39
C ALA A 59 7.59 26.36 19.56
N ILE A 60 7.60 26.88 18.32
CA ILE A 60 8.79 26.89 17.46
C ILE A 60 9.93 27.68 18.12
N GLU A 61 9.65 28.86 18.69
CA GLU A 61 10.66 29.69 19.36
C GLU A 61 11.33 29.02 20.57
N LYS A 62 10.72 27.96 21.14
CA LYS A 62 11.29 27.18 22.25
C LYS A 62 12.19 26.03 21.78
N LEU A 63 12.19 25.69 20.49
CA LEU A 63 13.00 24.60 19.96
C LEU A 63 14.48 24.98 19.86
N PRO A 64 15.40 24.01 19.90
CA PRO A 64 16.79 24.20 19.47
C PRO A 64 16.91 24.80 18.06
N GLU A 65 17.98 25.57 17.80
CA GLU A 65 18.18 26.33 16.56
C GLU A 65 18.14 25.45 15.30
N ALA A 66 18.69 24.24 15.36
CA ALA A 66 18.68 23.30 14.24
C ALA A 66 17.25 22.93 13.80
N TYR A 67 16.33 22.74 14.75
CA TYR A 67 14.93 22.40 14.45
C TYR A 67 14.12 23.61 13.98
N GLN A 68 14.44 24.80 14.49
CA GLN A 68 13.86 26.04 13.96
C GLN A 68 14.27 26.24 12.50
N ALA A 69 15.55 26.02 12.18
CA ALA A 69 16.07 26.10 10.82
C ALA A 69 15.40 25.07 9.89
N PHE A 70 15.26 23.81 10.34
CA PHE A 70 14.52 22.79 9.59
C PHE A 70 13.09 23.25 9.27
N LEU A 71 12.32 23.69 10.28
CA LEU A 71 10.93 24.12 10.08
C LEU A 71 10.82 25.37 9.19
N GLU A 72 11.78 26.29 9.23
CA GLU A 72 11.84 27.42 8.30
C GLU A 72 12.03 26.93 6.85
N GLU A 73 12.91 25.95 6.64
CA GLU A 73 13.24 25.40 5.32
C GLU A 73 12.08 24.62 4.73
N VAL A 74 11.38 23.83 5.54
CA VAL A 74 10.28 22.99 5.06
C VAL A 74 8.90 23.65 5.18
N ASP A 75 8.76 24.88 5.69
CA ASP A 75 7.47 25.61 5.78
C ASP A 75 6.61 25.52 4.50
N PRO A 76 7.19 25.62 3.28
CA PRO A 76 6.40 25.50 2.05
C PRO A 76 5.80 24.09 1.80
N ILE A 77 6.39 23.04 2.38
CA ILE A 77 6.08 21.63 2.06
C ILE A 77 5.64 20.77 3.27
N ILE A 78 5.81 21.26 4.50
CA ILE A 78 5.31 20.61 5.72
C ILE A 78 3.83 20.91 5.89
N THR A 79 3.03 19.86 6.02
CA THR A 79 1.59 20.01 6.25
C THR A 79 1.32 20.51 7.66
N ASP A 80 0.11 20.99 7.90
CA ASP A 80 -0.29 21.48 9.21
C ASP A 80 -0.34 20.34 10.25
N GLU A 81 -0.75 19.13 9.83
CA GLU A 81 -0.73 17.91 10.65
C GLU A 81 0.71 17.50 11.02
N GLU A 82 1.63 17.50 10.05
CA GLU A 82 3.04 17.17 10.27
C GLU A 82 3.70 18.17 11.23
N LEU A 83 3.42 19.47 11.05
CA LEU A 83 3.95 20.51 11.93
C LEU A 83 3.46 20.32 13.37
N VAL A 84 2.16 20.08 13.57
CA VAL A 84 1.61 19.84 14.90
C VAL A 84 2.25 18.60 15.53
N SER A 85 2.36 17.49 14.78
CA SER A 85 3.00 16.28 15.28
C SER A 85 4.48 16.46 15.62
N PHE A 86 5.22 17.26 14.86
CA PHE A 86 6.62 17.55 15.16
C PHE A 86 6.76 18.35 16.46
N LEU A 87 5.85 19.30 16.70
CA LEU A 87 5.86 20.15 17.89
C LEU A 87 5.46 19.42 19.17
N THR A 88 4.75 18.29 19.06
CA THR A 88 4.43 17.43 20.22
C THR A 88 5.57 16.53 20.66
N LEU A 89 6.60 16.34 19.84
CA LEU A 89 7.77 15.52 20.19
C LEU A 89 8.54 16.23 21.31
N GLU A 90 8.84 15.52 22.38
CA GLU A 90 9.55 16.09 23.53
C GLU A 90 11.06 15.96 23.38
N LYS A 91 11.52 14.84 22.81
CA LYS A 91 12.95 14.46 22.74
C LYS A 91 13.58 14.78 21.40
N ASP A 92 14.84 15.21 21.42
CA ASP A 92 15.62 15.56 20.22
C ASP A 92 15.80 14.36 19.28
N TYR A 93 16.07 13.17 19.81
CA TYR A 93 16.19 11.96 18.98
C TYR A 93 14.90 11.61 18.24
N GLN A 94 13.72 11.94 18.79
CA GLN A 94 12.44 11.74 18.13
C GLN A 94 12.26 12.77 17.00
N ARG A 95 12.68 14.02 17.23
CA ARG A 95 12.67 15.07 16.19
C ARG A 95 13.61 14.71 15.04
N ASP A 96 14.80 14.21 15.33
CA ASP A 96 15.75 13.76 14.32
C ASP A 96 15.18 12.60 13.49
N ALA A 97 14.54 11.63 14.15
CA ALA A 97 13.86 10.52 13.49
C ALA A 97 12.68 10.99 12.63
N PHE A 98 11.91 11.97 13.11
CA PHE A 98 10.82 12.58 12.34
C PHE A 98 11.36 13.26 11.08
N ILE A 99 12.43 14.05 11.18
CA ILE A 99 13.07 14.71 10.04
C ILE A 99 13.53 13.68 9.01
N LYS A 100 14.19 12.61 9.46
CA LYS A 100 14.61 11.52 8.58
C LYS A 100 13.40 10.91 7.86
N ARG A 101 12.34 10.57 8.60
CA ARG A 101 11.15 9.95 8.04
C ARG A 101 10.40 10.88 7.08
N PHE A 102 10.30 12.17 7.42
CA PHE A 102 9.68 13.22 6.62
C PHE A 102 10.23 13.26 5.19
N TRP A 103 11.53 13.06 5.03
CA TRP A 103 12.18 12.99 3.72
C TRP A 103 11.96 11.62 3.06
N GLU A 104 12.13 10.51 3.77
CA GLU A 104 11.92 9.15 3.23
C GLU A 104 10.53 8.96 2.59
N VAL A 105 9.47 9.50 3.20
CA VAL A 105 8.10 9.38 2.67
C VAL A 105 7.87 10.22 1.42
N ARG A 106 8.74 11.19 1.15
CA ARG A 106 8.72 12.08 -0.04
C ARG A 106 9.69 11.62 -1.13
N ASP A 107 10.36 10.49 -0.95
CA ASP A 107 11.27 9.94 -1.94
C ASP A 107 10.50 9.27 -3.10
N PRO A 108 10.54 9.83 -4.32
CA PRO A 108 9.90 9.21 -5.48
C PRO A 108 10.61 7.93 -5.96
N TYR A 109 11.85 7.68 -5.53
CA TYR A 109 12.70 6.59 -6.03
C TYR A 109 13.35 5.80 -4.88
N LYS A 110 12.55 5.24 -3.98
CA LYS A 110 13.00 4.45 -2.79
C LYS A 110 14.04 3.34 -3.03
N GLY A 111 14.26 2.92 -4.29
CA GLY A 111 15.26 1.91 -4.67
C GLY A 111 16.68 2.47 -4.92
N THR A 112 16.87 3.79 -4.92
CA THR A 112 18.18 4.42 -5.07
C THR A 112 18.82 4.67 -3.70
N ALA A 113 20.15 4.88 -3.67
CA ALA A 113 20.88 5.10 -2.43
C ALA A 113 20.72 6.53 -1.86
N ARG A 114 19.99 7.41 -2.56
CA ARG A 114 19.84 8.84 -2.23
C ARG A 114 18.41 9.26 -2.50
N ASN A 115 17.90 10.20 -1.72
CA ASN A 115 16.61 10.81 -2.00
C ASN A 115 16.79 12.00 -2.95
N GLU A 116 16.55 11.80 -4.25
CA GLU A 116 16.78 12.84 -5.27
C GLU A 116 15.87 14.05 -5.10
N TYR A 117 14.67 13.85 -4.53
CA TYR A 117 13.76 14.95 -4.21
C TYR A 117 14.34 15.84 -3.11
N HIS A 118 14.82 15.24 -2.02
CA HIS A 118 15.46 15.97 -0.91
C HIS A 118 16.73 16.70 -1.38
N ASP A 119 17.56 16.07 -2.21
CA ASP A 119 18.76 16.69 -2.78
C ASP A 119 18.40 17.94 -3.61
N ARG A 120 17.41 17.82 -4.50
CA ARG A 120 16.94 18.94 -5.33
C ARG A 120 16.31 20.05 -4.49
N TYR A 121 15.49 19.70 -3.51
CA TYR A 121 14.85 20.66 -2.63
C TYR A 121 15.89 21.46 -1.83
N THR A 122 16.89 20.77 -1.28
CA THR A 122 18.01 21.39 -0.55
C THR A 122 18.79 22.35 -1.45
N ALA A 123 19.03 21.98 -2.72
CA ALA A 123 19.66 22.88 -3.68
C ALA A 123 18.83 24.16 -3.91
N TYR A 124 17.51 24.05 -4.02
CA TYR A 124 16.63 25.21 -4.14
C TYR A 124 16.58 26.07 -2.88
N VAL A 125 16.66 25.48 -1.68
CA VAL A 125 16.79 26.25 -0.42
C VAL A 125 18.06 27.09 -0.44
N GLN A 126 19.20 26.49 -0.81
CA GLN A 126 20.47 27.22 -0.89
C GLN A 126 20.44 28.32 -1.95
N GLU A 127 19.87 28.04 -3.13
CA GLU A 127 19.69 29.05 -4.17
C GLU A 127 18.79 30.20 -3.67
N ALA A 128 17.66 29.87 -3.02
CA ALA A 128 16.73 30.86 -2.49
C ALA A 128 17.37 31.76 -1.43
N ARG A 129 18.14 31.19 -0.49
CA ARG A 129 18.89 31.95 0.51
C ARG A 129 19.94 32.85 -0.15
N SER A 130 20.70 32.31 -1.11
CA SER A 130 21.75 33.07 -1.81
C SER A 130 21.19 34.22 -2.65
N ARG A 131 20.06 34.03 -3.33
CA ARG A 131 19.50 35.01 -4.27
C ARG A 131 18.53 36.00 -3.62
N TYR A 132 17.74 35.54 -2.65
CA TYR A 132 16.60 36.29 -2.11
C TYR A 132 16.71 36.57 -0.61
N GLY A 133 17.66 35.94 0.09
CA GLY A 133 17.91 36.14 1.51
C GLY A 133 16.93 35.37 2.40
N LYS A 134 15.68 35.84 2.52
CA LYS A 134 14.66 35.20 3.38
C LYS A 134 13.78 34.24 2.57
N LEU A 135 13.53 33.04 3.11
CA LEU A 135 12.63 32.07 2.50
C LEU A 135 11.15 32.53 2.47
N THR A 136 10.82 33.54 3.27
CA THR A 136 9.50 34.21 3.25
C THR A 136 9.33 35.22 2.10
N ASP A 137 10.36 35.48 1.29
CA ASP A 137 10.22 36.23 0.03
C ASP A 137 9.42 35.39 -0.97
N ASP A 138 8.44 35.97 -1.65
CA ASP A 138 7.55 35.16 -2.49
C ASP A 138 8.30 34.52 -3.67
N ARG A 139 9.41 35.11 -4.14
CA ARG A 139 10.28 34.48 -5.16
C ARG A 139 10.93 33.22 -4.63
N ALA A 140 11.37 33.22 -3.37
CA ALA A 140 11.91 32.03 -2.71
C ALA A 140 10.85 30.95 -2.57
N ARG A 141 9.64 31.30 -2.09
CA ARG A 141 8.53 30.35 -1.97
C ARG A 141 8.14 29.73 -3.30
N ILE A 142 8.02 30.53 -4.37
CA ILE A 142 7.65 30.03 -5.69
C ILE A 142 8.75 29.13 -6.27
N LEU A 143 10.03 29.45 -6.07
CA LEU A 143 11.14 28.55 -6.44
C LEU A 143 11.05 27.20 -5.72
N LEU A 144 10.81 27.20 -4.41
CA LEU A 144 10.71 25.98 -3.60
C LEU A 144 9.52 25.11 -3.98
N LEU A 145 8.39 25.72 -4.34
CA LEU A 145 7.15 25.01 -4.67
C LEU A 145 7.09 24.55 -6.14
N ASN A 146 7.56 25.39 -7.07
CA ASN A 146 7.35 25.19 -8.51
C ASN A 146 8.64 24.98 -9.30
N GLY A 147 9.80 25.03 -8.65
CA GLY A 147 11.09 24.95 -9.31
C GLY A 147 11.48 26.24 -10.04
N ALA A 148 12.60 26.15 -10.77
CA ALA A 148 13.15 27.29 -11.49
C ALA A 148 12.26 27.69 -12.69
N PRO A 149 12.04 28.99 -12.93
CA PRO A 149 11.32 29.46 -14.11
C PRO A 149 12.14 29.22 -15.38
N ALA A 150 11.45 29.06 -16.52
CA ALA A 150 12.12 28.95 -17.83
C ALA A 150 12.68 30.30 -18.31
N GLY A 151 12.12 31.41 -17.82
CA GLY A 151 12.61 32.75 -18.13
C GLY A 151 12.31 33.73 -16.99
N VAL A 152 13.22 34.69 -16.80
CA VAL A 152 13.07 35.79 -15.84
C VAL A 152 13.39 37.11 -16.54
N VAL A 153 12.50 38.09 -16.38
CA VAL A 153 12.72 39.47 -16.82
C VAL A 153 12.71 40.36 -15.58
N VAL A 154 13.86 40.96 -15.27
CA VAL A 154 14.04 41.86 -14.12
C VAL A 154 13.90 43.30 -14.60
N SER A 155 13.03 44.07 -13.96
CA SER A 155 12.91 45.50 -14.24
C SER A 155 14.04 46.29 -13.60
N THR A 156 14.79 47.01 -14.42
CA THR A 156 15.74 48.05 -13.96
C THR A 156 15.12 49.45 -14.06
N CYS A 157 13.81 49.55 -14.23
CA CYS A 157 13.08 50.77 -14.56
C CYS A 157 12.62 51.54 -13.31
N SER A 158 13.57 51.89 -12.43
CA SER A 158 13.27 52.44 -11.11
C SER A 158 12.64 53.84 -11.10
N THR A 159 12.59 54.52 -12.25
CA THR A 159 11.95 55.84 -12.41
C THR A 159 10.45 55.74 -12.67
N ILE A 160 9.96 54.58 -13.11
CA ILE A 160 8.56 54.35 -13.48
C ILE A 160 7.94 53.26 -12.59
N LEU A 161 8.68 52.19 -12.33
CA LEU A 161 8.19 51.00 -11.64
C LEU A 161 8.91 50.81 -10.32
N TRP A 162 8.17 50.29 -9.33
CA TRP A 162 8.81 49.65 -8.19
C TRP A 162 9.70 48.49 -8.67
N PRO A 163 10.74 48.10 -7.91
CA PRO A 163 11.53 46.92 -8.23
C PRO A 163 10.61 45.71 -8.47
N LEU A 164 10.76 45.10 -9.65
CA LEU A 164 9.78 44.20 -10.24
C LEU A 164 10.51 43.08 -10.99
N GLU A 165 9.98 41.86 -10.92
CA GLU A 165 10.42 40.72 -11.72
C GLU A 165 9.23 39.99 -12.33
N VAL A 166 9.39 39.49 -13.55
CA VAL A 166 8.39 38.68 -14.25
C VAL A 166 9.00 37.32 -14.55
N TRP A 167 8.39 36.27 -14.01
CA TRP A 167 8.85 34.89 -14.16
C TRP A 167 7.89 34.11 -15.06
N PHE A 168 8.45 33.37 -16.01
CA PHE A 168 7.72 32.64 -17.04
C PHE A 168 7.87 31.13 -16.81
N TYR A 169 6.75 30.43 -16.67
CA TYR A 169 6.71 28.98 -16.51
C TYR A 169 5.90 28.35 -17.64
N PRO A 170 6.50 27.47 -18.48
CA PRO A 170 5.73 26.65 -19.43
C PRO A 170 4.88 25.59 -18.69
N GLY A 171 5.20 25.34 -17.42
CA GLY A 171 4.57 24.43 -16.49
C GLY A 171 5.53 24.16 -15.33
N SER A 172 5.05 23.51 -14.28
CA SER A 172 5.83 23.00 -13.15
C SER A 172 5.44 21.57 -12.83
N ASP A 173 6.15 20.93 -11.90
CA ASP A 173 5.77 19.62 -11.37
C ASP A 173 4.32 19.64 -10.82
N ARG A 174 3.87 20.80 -10.32
CA ARG A 174 2.55 21.00 -9.73
C ARG A 174 1.48 21.45 -10.71
N LEU A 175 1.85 22.27 -11.68
CA LEU A 175 0.92 22.88 -12.63
C LEU A 175 1.38 22.59 -14.05
N LYS A 176 0.70 21.66 -14.72
CA LYS A 176 1.10 21.19 -16.06
C LYS A 176 0.78 22.16 -17.20
N TYR A 177 0.31 23.37 -16.89
CA TYR A 177 -0.01 24.41 -17.86
C TYR A 177 0.81 25.69 -17.61
N GLU A 178 0.92 26.53 -18.63
CA GLU A 178 1.71 27.76 -18.58
C GLU A 178 1.14 28.74 -17.55
N PHE A 179 2.04 29.35 -16.78
CA PHE A 179 1.69 30.47 -15.90
C PHE A 179 2.82 31.50 -15.78
N ILE A 180 2.45 32.74 -15.47
CA ILE A 180 3.37 33.85 -15.25
C ILE A 180 3.16 34.40 -13.85
N VAL A 181 4.27 34.70 -13.16
CA VAL A 181 4.26 35.33 -11.84
C VAL A 181 4.95 36.67 -11.93
N VAL A 182 4.26 37.71 -11.48
CA VAL A 182 4.79 39.08 -11.38
C VAL A 182 5.07 39.34 -9.92
N PHE A 183 6.33 39.60 -9.58
CA PHE A 183 6.75 39.96 -8.23
C PHE A 183 7.10 41.44 -8.18
N TYR A 184 6.75 42.11 -7.08
CA TYR A 184 7.13 43.51 -6.88
C TYR A 184 7.46 43.84 -5.41
N ARG A 185 8.27 44.90 -5.20
CA ARG A 185 8.53 45.49 -3.88
C ARG A 185 7.74 46.77 -3.70
N LYS A 186 6.61 46.69 -3.01
CA LYS A 186 5.80 47.85 -2.67
C LYS A 186 6.67 48.90 -1.93
N TRP A 187 6.64 50.16 -2.38
CA TRP A 187 7.46 51.26 -1.83
C TRP A 187 8.98 51.09 -1.98
N GLY A 188 9.45 50.15 -2.80
CA GLY A 188 10.86 49.96 -3.09
C GLY A 188 11.67 49.27 -1.98
N ALA A 189 11.02 48.88 -0.88
CA ALA A 189 11.67 48.26 0.29
C ALA A 189 10.92 47.01 0.77
N GLY A 190 11.63 46.12 1.46
CA GLY A 190 11.06 44.87 1.99
C GLY A 190 11.15 43.68 1.04
N LEU A 191 10.32 42.67 1.31
CA LEU A 191 10.27 41.41 0.55
C LEU A 191 9.49 41.60 -0.76
N TYR A 192 9.88 40.87 -1.80
CA TYR A 192 9.04 40.79 -3.00
C TYR A 192 7.74 40.07 -2.68
N ARG A 193 6.65 40.59 -3.23
CA ARG A 193 5.32 40.00 -3.16
C ARG A 193 4.76 39.71 -4.54
N ILE A 194 3.95 38.65 -4.66
CA ILE A 194 3.19 38.39 -5.87
C ILE A 194 2.18 39.52 -6.06
N TRP A 195 2.16 40.09 -7.27
CA TRP A 195 1.15 41.04 -7.67
C TRP A 195 -0.11 40.31 -8.10
N ASN A 196 -1.23 40.59 -7.43
CA ASN A 196 -2.53 40.14 -7.88
C ASN A 196 -3.17 41.21 -8.79
N PRO A 197 -3.71 40.86 -9.97
CA PRO A 197 -4.29 41.84 -10.88
C PRO A 197 -5.51 42.58 -10.31
N LEU A 198 -6.14 42.07 -9.25
CA LEU A 198 -7.21 42.75 -8.52
C LEU A 198 -6.72 43.98 -7.74
N GLU A 199 -5.43 44.08 -7.45
CA GLU A 199 -4.81 45.25 -6.81
C GLU A 199 -4.74 46.45 -7.76
N GLY A 200 -4.87 46.23 -9.07
CA GLY A 200 -4.79 47.26 -10.10
C GLY A 200 -3.36 47.55 -10.55
N LEU A 201 -3.22 47.97 -11.81
CA LEU A 201 -1.93 48.18 -12.45
C LEU A 201 -1.09 49.28 -11.79
N ASP A 202 -1.75 50.31 -11.24
CA ASP A 202 -1.10 51.45 -10.59
C ASP A 202 -0.21 51.03 -9.40
N THR A 203 -0.48 49.87 -8.77
CA THR A 203 0.33 49.36 -7.65
C THR A 203 1.75 48.97 -8.02
N LEU A 204 2.03 48.74 -9.32
CA LEU A 204 3.37 48.43 -9.82
C LEU A 204 4.23 49.69 -10.06
N PHE A 205 3.62 50.88 -10.09
CA PHE A 205 4.30 52.13 -10.44
C PHE A 205 4.89 52.82 -9.21
N SER A 206 6.12 53.33 -9.33
CA SER A 206 6.86 53.97 -8.24
C SER A 206 6.50 55.43 -8.01
N ASP A 207 6.00 56.11 -9.04
CA ASP A 207 5.51 57.48 -8.94
C ASP A 207 4.05 57.45 -8.50
N THR A 208 3.81 57.45 -7.19
CA THR A 208 2.45 57.68 -6.68
C THR A 208 2.09 59.14 -6.95
N GLY A 209 1.49 59.37 -8.10
CA GLY A 209 1.26 60.69 -8.67
C GLY A 209 0.56 61.64 -7.72
N ALA A 210 1.34 62.56 -7.14
CA ALA A 210 0.81 63.84 -6.70
C ALA A 210 0.18 64.59 -7.89
N ALA A 211 0.64 64.33 -9.12
CA ALA A 211 0.06 64.83 -10.36
C ALA A 211 -1.15 63.99 -10.85
N ASN A 212 -1.07 62.65 -10.84
CA ASN A 212 -2.14 61.78 -11.37
C ASN A 212 -3.39 61.71 -10.47
N LEU A 213 -3.26 61.86 -9.15
CA LEU A 213 -4.40 61.99 -8.24
C LEU A 213 -5.22 63.28 -8.48
N ALA A 214 -4.60 64.31 -9.05
CA ALA A 214 -5.27 65.58 -9.38
C ALA A 214 -5.97 65.55 -10.76
N THR A 215 -5.55 64.68 -11.69
CA THR A 215 -6.08 64.59 -13.06
C THR A 215 -6.97 63.37 -13.31
N GLY A 216 -6.88 62.34 -12.49
CA GLY A 216 -7.64 61.08 -12.65
C GLY A 216 -7.09 60.14 -13.74
N GLU A 217 -5.89 60.40 -14.26
CA GLU A 217 -5.23 59.54 -15.25
C GLU A 217 -4.70 58.26 -14.60
N ARG A 218 -4.98 57.10 -15.24
CA ARG A 218 -4.52 55.77 -14.81
C ARG A 218 -3.28 55.38 -15.59
N HIS A 219 -2.34 54.71 -14.92
CA HIS A 219 -1.15 54.20 -15.59
C HIS A 219 -1.49 53.12 -16.62
N SER A 220 -0.66 53.02 -17.65
CA SER A 220 -0.84 52.12 -18.78
C SER A 220 0.41 51.32 -19.10
N LEU A 221 0.23 50.13 -19.69
CA LEU A 221 1.35 49.30 -20.12
C LEU A 221 2.24 49.97 -21.19
N ARG A 222 1.73 50.99 -21.90
CA ARG A 222 2.52 51.76 -22.89
C ARG A 222 3.65 52.55 -22.25
N GLU A 223 3.46 53.03 -21.02
CA GLU A 223 4.51 53.70 -20.26
C GLU A 223 5.68 52.76 -19.98
N ILE A 224 5.38 51.48 -19.72
CA ILE A 224 6.39 50.43 -19.52
C ILE A 224 7.12 50.12 -20.83
N VAL A 225 6.37 49.94 -21.93
CA VAL A 225 6.93 49.65 -23.26
C VAL A 225 7.90 50.74 -23.71
N ASN A 226 7.50 52.00 -23.57
CA ASN A 226 8.28 53.13 -24.08
C ASN A 226 9.39 53.60 -23.12
N GLY A 227 9.21 53.38 -21.81
CA GLY A 227 10.06 53.95 -20.78
C GLY A 227 11.06 52.98 -20.15
N CYS A 228 10.90 51.67 -20.34
CA CYS A 228 11.71 50.66 -19.66
C CYS A 228 12.53 49.80 -20.63
N ARG A 229 13.74 49.41 -20.21
CA ARG A 229 14.52 48.38 -20.90
C ARG A 229 13.79 47.03 -20.84
N ASP A 230 13.74 46.31 -21.97
CA ASP A 230 12.91 45.11 -22.14
C ASP A 230 11.41 45.37 -21.85
N GLY A 231 10.95 46.63 -22.02
CA GLY A 231 9.60 47.09 -21.74
C GLY A 231 8.51 46.26 -22.42
N ASP A 232 8.75 45.80 -23.66
CA ASP A 232 7.83 44.89 -24.37
C ASP A 232 7.61 43.57 -23.63
N LYS A 233 8.68 42.97 -23.09
CA LYS A 233 8.61 41.68 -22.38
C LYS A 233 7.97 41.85 -21.00
N LEU A 234 8.31 42.92 -20.28
CA LEU A 234 7.69 43.28 -19.00
C LEU A 234 6.19 43.51 -19.18
N ALA A 235 5.82 44.34 -20.16
CA ALA A 235 4.43 44.63 -20.47
C ALA A 235 3.66 43.37 -20.91
N ALA A 236 4.27 42.46 -21.68
CA ALA A 236 3.64 41.22 -22.08
C ALA A 236 3.30 40.30 -20.90
N GLY A 237 4.24 40.11 -19.96
CA GLY A 237 3.98 39.28 -18.78
C GLY A 237 2.98 39.90 -17.81
N ILE A 238 3.05 41.22 -17.59
CA ILE A 238 2.06 41.95 -16.78
C ILE A 238 0.68 41.89 -17.44
N ALA A 239 0.61 42.07 -18.76
CA ALA A 239 -0.63 41.96 -19.53
C ALA A 239 -1.24 40.57 -19.41
N TRP A 240 -0.42 39.51 -19.50
CA TRP A 240 -0.89 38.14 -19.35
C TRP A 240 -1.55 37.95 -17.98
N VAL A 241 -0.90 38.37 -16.89
CA VAL A 241 -1.45 38.29 -15.52
C VAL A 241 -2.73 39.13 -15.39
N ALA A 242 -2.71 40.37 -15.88
CA ALA A 242 -3.86 41.27 -15.85
C ALA A 242 -5.08 40.70 -16.60
N ASN A 243 -4.86 40.04 -17.74
CA ASN A 243 -5.91 39.46 -18.57
C ASN A 243 -6.61 38.26 -17.92
N GLN A 244 -5.97 37.58 -16.96
CA GLN A 244 -6.60 36.49 -16.21
C GLN A 244 -7.71 36.98 -15.25
N ARG A 245 -7.69 38.27 -14.86
CA ARG A 245 -8.68 38.89 -13.94
C ARG A 245 -8.88 38.04 -12.67
N MET A 246 -10.13 37.74 -12.30
CA MET A 246 -10.45 36.88 -11.15
C MET A 246 -9.87 35.47 -11.27
N GLY A 247 -9.62 34.96 -12.49
CA GLY A 247 -9.02 33.65 -12.71
C GLY A 247 -7.60 33.54 -12.15
N TYR A 248 -6.86 34.65 -12.05
CA TYR A 248 -5.51 34.64 -11.47
C TYR A 248 -5.51 34.23 -9.99
N THR A 249 -6.58 34.54 -9.23
CA THR A 249 -6.68 34.13 -7.82
C THR A 249 -6.62 32.60 -7.65
N THR A 250 -7.14 31.86 -8.63
CA THR A 250 -7.08 30.39 -8.63
C THR A 250 -5.67 29.91 -8.98
N ILE A 251 -5.00 30.55 -9.95
CA ILE A 251 -3.61 30.25 -10.29
C ILE A 251 -2.70 30.51 -9.09
N GLN A 252 -2.80 31.72 -8.51
CA GLN A 252 -2.07 32.14 -7.33
C GLN A 252 -2.26 31.15 -6.18
N SER A 253 -3.51 30.79 -5.85
CA SER A 253 -3.80 29.79 -4.82
C SER A 253 -3.09 28.45 -5.07
N ARG A 254 -3.02 27.98 -6.32
CA ARG A 254 -2.39 26.69 -6.67
C ARG A 254 -0.86 26.72 -6.66
N ILE A 255 -0.26 27.83 -7.09
CA ILE A 255 1.21 28.01 -7.07
C ILE A 255 1.74 28.24 -5.65
N GLU A 256 0.91 28.78 -4.74
CA GLU A 256 1.27 29.09 -3.36
C GLU A 256 0.83 28.02 -2.34
N SER A 257 -0.15 27.17 -2.68
CA SER A 257 -0.66 26.19 -1.72
C SER A 257 0.43 25.21 -1.28
N LYS A 258 0.37 24.77 -0.03
CA LYS A 258 1.17 23.62 0.40
C LYS A 258 0.76 22.39 -0.44
N PRO A 259 1.71 21.55 -0.88
CA PRO A 259 1.37 20.32 -1.57
C PRO A 259 0.54 19.42 -0.66
N GLU A 260 -0.30 18.56 -1.25
CA GLU A 260 -0.87 17.44 -0.49
C GLU A 260 0.29 16.56 -0.02
N GLY A 261 0.40 16.34 1.29
CA GLY A 261 1.45 15.51 1.88
C GLY A 261 1.27 14.03 1.51
N PRO A 262 2.22 13.15 1.88
CA PRO A 262 2.16 11.71 1.58
C PRO A 262 1.06 10.91 2.33
N GLY A 263 -0.11 11.51 2.60
CA GLY A 263 -1.21 10.96 3.40
C GLY A 263 -0.96 11.03 4.91
N GLY A 264 -1.99 11.29 5.72
CA GLY A 264 -1.89 11.36 7.19
C GLY A 264 -1.51 10.03 7.87
N GLU A 265 -1.49 8.93 7.12
CA GLU A 265 -1.11 7.60 7.61
C GLU A 265 0.34 7.54 8.12
N TRP A 266 1.26 8.31 7.53
CA TRP A 266 2.65 8.26 7.99
C TRP A 266 2.84 8.97 9.35
N VAL A 267 2.15 10.10 9.57
CA VAL A 267 2.22 10.84 10.83
C VAL A 267 1.58 10.04 11.96
N SER A 268 0.40 9.48 11.69
CA SER A 268 -0.29 8.60 12.63
C SER A 268 0.51 7.34 12.95
N SER A 269 1.17 6.72 11.96
CA SER A 269 2.07 5.60 12.21
C SER A 269 3.33 6.00 12.97
N PHE A 270 3.92 7.19 12.73
CA PHE A 270 5.08 7.67 13.50
C PHE A 270 4.74 7.86 14.98
N GLY A 271 3.65 8.57 15.28
CA GLY A 271 3.20 8.81 16.67
C GLY A 271 2.79 7.54 17.40
N ALA A 272 2.34 6.51 16.67
CA ALA A 272 1.91 5.23 17.22
C ALA A 272 3.02 4.45 17.98
N TYR A 273 4.29 4.74 17.73
CA TYR A 273 5.44 4.08 18.40
C TYR A 273 5.98 4.86 19.60
N SER A 274 5.40 6.00 19.97
CA SER A 274 5.89 6.80 21.10
C SER A 274 5.88 5.98 22.40
N THR A 275 6.94 6.13 23.17
CA THR A 275 7.10 5.58 24.52
C THR A 275 6.79 6.59 25.62
N ASP A 276 6.31 7.78 25.25
CA ASP A 276 6.00 8.84 26.19
C ASP A 276 4.74 8.48 26.99
N VAL A 277 4.71 8.91 28.25
CA VAL A 277 3.62 8.62 29.19
C VAL A 277 2.99 9.95 29.60
N PRO A 278 1.65 10.09 29.48
CA PRO A 278 0.96 11.30 29.94
C PRO A 278 1.19 11.56 31.43
N GLU A 279 1.30 12.83 31.80
CA GLU A 279 1.42 13.21 33.20
C GLU A 279 0.19 12.72 34.00
N GLY A 280 0.44 12.00 35.10
CA GLY A 280 -0.61 11.43 35.94
C GLY A 280 -1.25 10.13 35.43
N ALA A 281 -0.69 9.47 34.42
CA ALA A 281 -1.19 8.18 33.95
C ALA A 281 -1.21 7.12 35.07
N ALA A 282 -2.27 6.30 35.08
CA ALA A 282 -2.38 5.20 36.02
C ALA A 282 -1.29 4.15 35.77
N LEU A 283 -0.65 3.66 36.83
CA LEU A 283 0.47 2.74 36.72
C LEU A 283 0.00 1.29 36.56
N LEU A 284 0.64 0.56 35.65
CA LEU A 284 0.57 -0.89 35.52
C LEU A 284 1.80 -1.50 36.21
N ASN A 285 1.58 -2.49 37.07
CA ASN A 285 2.66 -3.24 37.69
C ASN A 285 3.12 -4.34 36.72
N ALA A 286 4.36 -4.22 36.23
CA ALA A 286 4.97 -5.19 35.32
C ALA A 286 6.48 -5.28 35.59
N LYS A 287 7.09 -6.41 35.24
CA LYS A 287 8.54 -6.62 35.30
C LYS A 287 9.06 -6.91 33.89
N LEU A 288 10.20 -6.31 33.53
CA LEU A 288 10.89 -6.56 32.27
C LEU A 288 12.26 -7.23 32.51
N ASP A 289 12.40 -8.45 32.00
CA ASP A 289 13.65 -9.18 31.92
C ASP A 289 14.15 -9.20 30.46
N LEU A 290 15.45 -8.95 30.25
CA LEU A 290 16.08 -9.00 28.92
C LEU A 290 17.13 -10.12 28.88
N THR A 291 17.10 -10.94 27.84
CA THR A 291 18.02 -12.07 27.63
C THR A 291 18.58 -12.09 26.20
N PHE A 292 19.63 -12.87 25.98
CA PHE A 292 20.31 -13.01 24.69
C PHE A 292 20.38 -14.48 24.26
N PRO A 293 19.26 -15.06 23.81
CA PRO A 293 19.15 -16.51 23.61
C PRO A 293 19.99 -17.05 22.44
N GLY A 294 20.45 -16.20 21.53
CA GLY A 294 21.21 -16.67 20.36
C GLY A 294 21.64 -15.58 19.41
N ARG A 295 21.93 -15.97 18.18
CA ARG A 295 22.41 -15.12 17.09
C ARG A 295 21.56 -15.33 15.85
N TYR A 296 21.18 -14.24 15.20
CA TYR A 296 20.53 -14.23 13.88
C TYR A 296 21.44 -13.48 12.91
N GLN A 297 22.01 -14.19 11.93
CA GLN A 297 23.01 -13.65 11.00
C GLN A 297 24.20 -12.98 11.71
N ASN A 298 24.37 -11.65 11.57
CA ASN A 298 25.41 -10.87 12.25
C ASN A 298 24.88 -10.07 13.46
N ARG A 299 23.71 -10.45 13.97
CA ARG A 299 23.03 -9.78 15.09
C ARG A 299 22.76 -10.76 16.23
N THR A 300 22.77 -10.26 17.45
CA THR A 300 22.38 -11.00 18.64
C THR A 300 20.86 -10.89 18.81
N VAL A 301 20.20 -12.02 19.06
CA VAL A 301 18.78 -12.04 19.42
C VAL A 301 18.66 -11.43 20.81
N THR A 302 17.96 -10.31 20.92
CA THR A 302 17.65 -9.63 22.17
C THR A 302 16.18 -9.90 22.47
N GLU A 303 15.91 -10.59 23.56
CA GLU A 303 14.57 -11.01 23.95
C GLU A 303 14.13 -10.26 25.19
N GLY A 304 12.90 -9.76 25.19
CA GLY A 304 12.26 -9.18 26.37
C GLY A 304 11.07 -10.02 26.81
N LEU A 305 11.07 -10.37 28.09
CA LEU A 305 9.95 -10.97 28.79
C LEU A 305 9.34 -9.93 29.72
N LEU A 306 8.11 -9.52 29.45
CA LEU A 306 7.29 -8.75 30.36
C LEU A 306 6.34 -9.68 31.11
N THR A 307 6.28 -9.58 32.42
CA THR A 307 5.32 -10.32 33.24
C THR A 307 4.36 -9.37 33.92
N VAL A 308 3.06 -9.61 33.76
CA VAL A 308 1.98 -8.84 34.40
C VAL A 308 1.11 -9.80 35.22
N ALA A 309 0.78 -9.44 36.45
CA ALA A 309 -0.18 -10.22 37.24
C ALA A 309 -1.60 -10.01 36.68
N PRO A 310 -2.41 -11.07 36.46
CA PRO A 310 -3.79 -10.94 35.98
C PRO A 310 -4.66 -10.01 36.85
N ALA A 311 -4.38 -9.94 38.15
CA ALA A 311 -5.09 -9.06 39.09
C ALA A 311 -4.81 -7.56 38.87
N ASP A 312 -3.67 -7.22 38.26
CA ASP A 312 -3.28 -5.83 37.97
C ASP A 312 -3.81 -5.35 36.60
N ALA A 313 -4.22 -6.30 35.73
CA ALA A 313 -4.67 -6.07 34.35
C ALA A 313 -6.21 -6.11 34.18
N GLY A 314 -6.69 -5.37 33.18
CA GLY A 314 -8.10 -5.30 32.80
C GLY A 314 -8.51 -6.47 31.91
N LEU A 315 -9.58 -7.18 32.32
CA LEU A 315 -10.20 -8.23 31.51
C LEU A 315 -11.34 -7.67 30.65
N GLY A 316 -11.13 -7.61 29.34
CA GLY A 316 -12.07 -7.11 28.36
C GLY A 316 -12.83 -8.21 27.60
N LYS A 317 -13.74 -7.81 26.70
CA LYS A 317 -14.38 -8.70 25.72
C LYS A 317 -13.72 -8.47 24.35
N LEU A 318 -13.26 -9.54 23.69
CA LEU A 318 -12.71 -9.54 22.33
C LEU A 318 -13.44 -10.59 21.51
N GLY A 319 -14.29 -10.16 20.58
CA GLY A 319 -15.22 -11.09 19.90
C GLY A 319 -16.17 -11.69 20.92
N GLU A 320 -16.31 -13.02 20.94
CA GLU A 320 -17.10 -13.74 21.96
C GLU A 320 -16.29 -14.20 23.17
N HIS A 321 -14.99 -13.90 23.24
CA HIS A 321 -14.08 -14.35 24.29
C HIS A 321 -13.70 -13.22 25.27
N ARG A 322 -13.24 -13.62 26.46
CA ARG A 322 -12.64 -12.72 27.44
C ARG A 322 -11.13 -12.65 27.18
N SER A 323 -10.53 -11.46 27.21
CA SER A 323 -9.09 -11.30 26.95
C SER A 323 -8.46 -10.17 27.73
N TYR A 324 -7.17 -10.34 28.05
CA TYR A 324 -6.27 -9.27 28.44
C TYR A 324 -5.59 -8.74 27.18
N ASN A 325 -5.57 -7.43 26.98
CA ASN A 325 -5.09 -6.83 25.75
C ASN A 325 -3.99 -5.84 26.06
N PHE A 326 -2.80 -6.10 25.54
CA PHE A 326 -1.61 -5.31 25.83
C PHE A 326 -1.01 -4.74 24.57
N LEU A 327 -0.48 -3.53 24.68
CA LEU A 327 0.27 -2.86 23.62
C LEU A 327 1.67 -2.50 24.14
N ILE A 328 2.70 -3.02 23.48
CA ILE A 328 4.09 -2.65 23.72
C ILE A 328 4.53 -1.70 22.62
N ASN A 329 5.09 -0.56 23.02
CA ASN A 329 5.89 0.32 22.19
C ASN A 329 7.30 0.37 22.73
N GLY A 330 8.32 0.38 21.86
CA GLY A 330 9.69 0.54 22.30
C GLY A 330 10.54 1.34 21.34
N GLU A 331 11.57 1.98 21.91
CA GLU A 331 12.59 2.77 21.22
C GLU A 331 13.96 2.24 21.68
N VAL A 332 14.86 2.01 20.74
CA VAL A 332 16.25 1.64 21.00
C VAL A 332 17.13 2.77 20.47
N LEU A 333 17.92 3.38 21.35
CA LEU A 333 18.86 4.42 20.99
C LEU A 333 20.27 3.83 20.90
N GLN A 334 21.03 4.25 19.89
CA GLN A 334 22.46 3.99 19.79
C GLN A 334 23.18 5.33 19.69
N ASN A 335 24.10 5.60 20.62
CA ASN A 335 24.81 6.88 20.70
C ASN A 335 23.87 8.11 20.71
N GLY A 336 22.71 8.01 21.37
CA GLY A 336 21.71 9.07 21.43
C GLY A 336 20.82 9.23 20.19
N VAL A 337 21.04 8.44 19.14
CA VAL A 337 20.23 8.45 17.92
C VAL A 337 19.22 7.30 17.97
N LEU A 338 17.97 7.55 17.54
CA LEU A 338 16.96 6.50 17.41
C LEU A 338 17.42 5.47 16.37
N PHE A 339 17.80 4.30 16.86
CA PHE A 339 18.31 3.19 16.04
C PHE A 339 17.18 2.28 15.56
N ASP A 340 16.21 2.03 16.44
CA ASP A 340 15.11 1.11 16.18
C ASP A 340 13.86 1.54 16.97
N THR A 341 12.68 1.35 16.39
CA THR A 341 11.39 1.44 17.11
C THR A 341 10.67 0.13 16.94
N PHE A 342 9.78 -0.25 17.85
CA PHE A 342 8.97 -1.45 17.69
C PHE A 342 7.62 -1.40 18.38
N ARG A 343 6.66 -2.15 17.84
CA ARG A 343 5.31 -2.26 18.38
C ARG A 343 4.79 -3.70 18.31
N TYR A 344 4.24 -4.16 19.44
CA TYR A 344 3.60 -5.47 19.57
C TYR A 344 2.24 -5.31 20.23
N ARG A 345 1.24 -6.04 19.75
CA ARG A 345 -0.04 -6.19 20.45
C ARG A 345 -0.21 -7.65 20.85
N PHE A 346 -0.57 -7.87 22.10
CA PHE A 346 -0.91 -9.19 22.64
C PHE A 346 -2.38 -9.22 22.98
N ASP A 347 -3.06 -10.29 22.59
CA ASP A 347 -4.41 -10.59 23.00
C ASP A 347 -4.36 -11.94 23.75
N VAL A 348 -4.19 -11.87 25.08
CA VAL A 348 -4.01 -13.05 25.92
C VAL A 348 -5.39 -13.54 26.38
N PRO A 349 -5.77 -14.81 26.13
CA PRO A 349 -7.03 -15.35 26.60
C PRO A 349 -7.19 -15.20 28.12
N GLY A 350 -8.37 -14.82 28.56
CA GLY A 350 -8.72 -14.76 29.97
C GLY A 350 -10.04 -15.48 30.24
N SER A 351 -10.38 -15.67 31.51
CA SER A 351 -11.65 -16.26 31.92
C SER A 351 -12.25 -15.51 33.10
N ASP A 352 -13.55 -15.70 33.34
CA ASP A 352 -14.22 -15.16 34.53
C ASP A 352 -13.83 -15.89 35.83
N ALA A 353 -13.09 -16.98 35.74
CA ALA A 353 -12.58 -17.68 36.91
C ALA A 353 -11.50 -16.84 37.59
N GLN A 354 -11.43 -16.93 38.91
CA GLN A 354 -10.37 -16.26 39.67
C GLN A 354 -9.01 -16.85 39.25
N PRO A 355 -8.06 -16.02 38.76
CA PRO A 355 -6.74 -16.49 38.39
C PRO A 355 -6.01 -17.04 39.60
N ALA A 356 -5.09 -17.99 39.39
CA ALA A 356 -4.28 -18.53 40.47
C ALA A 356 -3.38 -17.42 41.07
N ALA A 357 -3.04 -17.54 42.35
CA ALA A 357 -2.29 -16.49 43.06
C ALA A 357 -0.87 -16.25 42.50
N ASP A 358 -0.31 -17.25 41.84
CA ASP A 358 0.99 -17.30 41.18
C ASP A 358 0.90 -17.22 39.64
N GLU A 359 -0.30 -16.96 39.10
CA GLU A 359 -0.50 -16.82 37.67
C GLU A 359 0.10 -15.50 37.16
N VAL A 360 0.84 -15.57 36.06
CA VAL A 360 1.43 -14.41 35.39
C VAL A 360 1.08 -14.45 33.92
N LEU A 361 0.91 -13.27 33.32
CA LEU A 361 0.71 -13.08 31.88
C LEU A 361 2.07 -12.77 31.24
N PRO A 362 2.72 -13.74 30.56
CA PRO A 362 3.99 -13.51 29.90
C PRO A 362 3.78 -12.85 28.54
N LEU A 363 4.41 -11.70 28.31
CA LEU A 363 4.42 -10.98 27.04
C LEU A 363 5.85 -10.95 26.52
N VAL A 364 6.11 -11.71 25.45
CA VAL A 364 7.46 -11.95 24.94
C VAL A 364 7.62 -11.24 23.60
N PHE A 365 8.71 -10.49 23.44
CA PHE A 365 9.09 -9.85 22.17
C PHE A 365 10.57 -10.05 21.88
N GLN A 366 10.96 -9.93 20.61
CA GLN A 366 12.35 -10.10 20.16
C GLN A 366 12.80 -9.00 19.22
N ARG A 367 14.04 -8.51 19.40
CA ARG A 367 14.75 -7.60 18.49
C ARG A 367 16.08 -8.21 18.08
N TYR A 368 16.52 -7.95 16.85
CA TYR A 368 17.84 -8.37 16.37
C TYR A 368 18.78 -7.16 16.35
N LEU A 369 19.62 -7.06 17.39
CA LEU A 369 20.54 -5.95 17.60
C LEU A 369 21.98 -6.39 17.31
N ARG A 370 22.80 -5.49 16.78
CA ARG A 370 24.23 -5.79 16.64
C ARG A 370 24.88 -5.76 18.03
N PRO A 371 26.01 -6.46 18.24
CA PRO A 371 26.77 -6.30 19.48
C PRO A 371 27.16 -4.84 19.70
N GLY A 372 27.00 -4.33 20.92
CA GLY A 372 27.28 -2.94 21.27
C GLY A 372 26.43 -2.39 22.41
N GLU A 373 26.60 -1.09 22.67
CA GLU A 373 25.89 -0.35 23.72
C GLU A 373 24.67 0.40 23.17
N TYR A 374 23.56 0.32 23.91
CA TYR A 374 22.29 0.92 23.57
C TYR A 374 21.60 1.52 24.80
N VAL A 375 20.60 2.37 24.58
CA VAL A 375 19.57 2.71 25.57
C VAL A 375 18.26 2.11 25.10
N PHE A 376 17.63 1.32 25.97
CA PHE A 376 16.38 0.63 25.68
C PHE A 376 15.24 1.30 26.44
N ILE A 377 14.23 1.76 25.70
CA ILE A 377 13.04 2.44 26.23
C ILE A 377 11.82 1.61 25.83
N LEU A 378 10.94 1.32 26.77
CA LEU A 378 9.73 0.54 26.53
C LEU A 378 8.55 1.12 27.31
N ARG A 379 7.40 1.20 26.65
CA ARG A 379 6.09 1.46 27.22
C ARG A 379 5.17 0.27 26.96
N LEU A 380 4.57 -0.25 28.03
CA LEU A 380 3.51 -1.25 28.00
C LEU A 380 2.19 -0.59 28.43
N GLU A 381 1.14 -0.78 27.65
CA GLU A 381 -0.21 -0.32 27.92
C GLU A 381 -1.15 -1.51 28.05
N ASP A 382 -1.95 -1.54 29.11
CA ASP A 382 -3.14 -2.38 29.18
C ASP A 382 -4.29 -1.63 28.50
N VAL A 383 -4.69 -2.10 27.32
CA VAL A 383 -5.69 -1.45 26.46
C VAL A 383 -7.07 -1.45 27.12
N ASN A 384 -7.36 -2.40 28.01
CA ASN A 384 -8.66 -2.52 28.65
C ASN A 384 -8.81 -1.55 29.83
N SER A 385 -7.75 -1.32 30.60
CA SER A 385 -7.78 -0.44 31.78
C SER A 385 -7.16 0.95 31.55
N GLY A 386 -6.36 1.12 30.50
CA GLY A 386 -5.58 2.33 30.23
C GLY A 386 -4.35 2.50 31.13
N LYS A 387 -4.02 1.54 31.99
CA LYS A 387 -2.83 1.59 32.85
C LYS A 387 -1.55 1.40 32.03
N LEU A 388 -0.48 2.08 32.45
CA LEU A 388 0.80 2.14 31.74
C LEU A 388 1.98 1.72 32.62
N PHE A 389 2.91 0.98 32.02
CA PHE A 389 4.24 0.70 32.56
C PHE A 389 5.28 1.28 31.60
N ARG A 390 6.29 2.00 32.11
CA ARG A 390 7.40 2.51 31.29
C ARG A 390 8.74 2.22 31.97
N VAL A 391 9.71 1.79 31.17
CA VAL A 391 11.09 1.56 31.61
C VAL A 391 12.07 2.16 30.60
N GLU A 392 13.16 2.72 31.11
CA GLU A 392 14.27 3.26 30.33
C GLU A 392 15.56 2.84 31.03
N ARG A 393 16.40 2.06 30.34
CA ARG A 393 17.65 1.53 30.91
C ARG A 393 18.74 1.33 29.86
N PRO A 394 20.03 1.39 30.24
CA PRO A 394 21.12 0.99 29.36
C PRO A 394 21.01 -0.51 29.01
N LEU A 395 21.44 -0.87 27.81
CA LEU A 395 21.44 -2.23 27.27
C LEU A 395 22.76 -2.51 26.57
N THR A 396 23.52 -3.47 27.11
CA THR A 396 24.74 -3.99 26.48
C THR A 396 24.41 -5.29 25.75
N VAL A 397 24.55 -5.30 24.43
CA VAL A 397 24.30 -6.47 23.59
C VAL A 397 25.62 -7.21 23.34
N PRO A 398 25.75 -8.49 23.76
CA PRO A 398 27.00 -9.24 23.64
C PRO A 398 27.24 -9.75 22.21
N SER A 399 28.50 -10.09 21.90
CA SER A 399 28.85 -10.89 20.73
C SER A 399 28.64 -12.37 21.02
N MET A 400 27.94 -13.08 20.13
CA MET A 400 27.62 -14.49 20.28
C MET A 400 28.51 -15.31 19.32
N GLU A 401 29.68 -15.77 19.78
CA GLU A 401 30.59 -16.65 19.01
C GLU A 401 30.65 -18.10 19.54
N GLU A 402 30.19 -18.35 20.77
CA GLU A 402 30.06 -19.70 21.36
C GLU A 402 28.72 -19.80 22.11
N SER A 403 28.19 -21.02 22.22
CA SER A 403 26.88 -21.36 22.79
C SER A 403 26.51 -20.58 24.06
N ALA A 404 25.29 -20.04 24.07
CA ALA A 404 24.50 -19.54 25.20
C ALA A 404 25.24 -18.67 26.23
N ALA A 405 24.93 -17.36 26.23
CA ALA A 405 25.18 -16.52 27.39
C ALA A 405 24.52 -17.17 28.63
N VAL A 406 25.30 -17.39 29.69
CA VAL A 406 24.84 -17.97 30.96
C VAL A 406 23.79 -17.04 31.56
N VAL A 407 22.51 -17.38 31.38
CA VAL A 407 21.40 -16.77 32.13
C VAL A 407 21.54 -17.21 33.59
N PRO A 408 21.49 -16.30 34.59
CA PRO A 408 21.41 -16.70 35.99
C PRO A 408 20.24 -17.68 36.17
N PRO A 409 20.43 -18.81 36.88
CA PRO A 409 19.38 -19.80 37.01
C PRO A 409 18.13 -19.17 37.64
N PRO A 410 16.93 -19.40 37.07
CA PRO A 410 15.69 -18.79 37.54
C PRO A 410 15.47 -19.11 39.02
N GLN A 411 15.25 -18.07 39.83
CA GLN A 411 15.25 -18.19 41.29
C GLN A 411 13.83 -18.37 41.84
N THR A 412 12.82 -17.80 41.19
CA THR A 412 11.41 -17.95 41.58
C THR A 412 10.71 -19.09 40.81
N PRO A 413 9.62 -19.67 41.36
CA PRO A 413 8.80 -20.66 40.63
C PRO A 413 8.24 -20.12 39.30
N GLU A 414 7.83 -18.84 39.28
CA GLU A 414 7.32 -18.13 38.10
C GLU A 414 8.41 -17.97 37.02
N GLU A 415 9.64 -17.62 37.42
CA GLU A 415 10.80 -17.55 36.52
C GLU A 415 11.16 -18.93 35.96
N LYS A 416 11.00 -20.01 36.74
CA LYS A 416 11.27 -21.38 36.30
C LYS A 416 10.26 -21.87 35.27
N GLU A 417 8.96 -21.59 35.46
CA GLU A 417 7.93 -22.00 34.51
C GLU A 417 8.01 -21.20 33.21
N SER A 418 8.24 -19.88 33.30
CA SER A 418 8.48 -19.02 32.14
C SER A 418 9.73 -19.44 31.37
N ALA A 419 10.83 -19.71 32.07
CA ALA A 419 12.07 -20.19 31.45
C ALA A 419 11.91 -21.57 30.80
N LYS A 420 11.07 -22.45 31.34
CA LYS A 420 10.77 -23.77 30.76
C LYS A 420 9.96 -23.66 29.47
N VAL A 421 8.91 -22.83 29.46
CA VAL A 421 8.07 -22.55 28.27
C VAL A 421 8.90 -21.94 27.15
N LEU A 422 9.79 -21.01 27.50
CA LEU A 422 10.72 -20.37 26.56
C LEU A 422 11.80 -21.34 26.08
N ALA A 423 12.43 -22.11 26.98
CA ALA A 423 13.45 -23.09 26.61
C ALA A 423 12.92 -24.17 25.66
N GLU A 424 11.67 -24.61 25.81
CA GLU A 424 11.05 -25.56 24.87
C GLU A 424 10.81 -24.93 23.49
N ALA A 425 10.30 -23.69 23.44
CA ALA A 425 10.13 -22.94 22.21
C ALA A 425 11.48 -22.67 21.50
N TYR A 426 12.55 -22.47 22.27
CA TYR A 426 13.90 -22.15 21.78
C TYR A 426 14.83 -23.36 21.59
N ALA A 427 14.48 -24.55 22.07
CA ALA A 427 15.23 -25.79 21.77
C ALA A 427 15.30 -26.07 20.26
N ALA A 428 14.39 -25.47 19.47
CA ALA A 428 14.44 -25.43 18.01
C ALA A 428 15.58 -24.57 17.43
N MET A 429 16.03 -23.53 18.14
CA MET A 429 17.01 -22.53 17.67
C MET A 429 18.47 -22.85 18.04
N SER A 430 18.70 -23.81 18.93
CA SER A 430 20.02 -24.09 19.54
C SER A 430 21.10 -24.59 18.58
N ASN A 431 20.76 -25.04 17.37
CA ASN A 431 21.76 -25.42 16.38
C ASN A 431 22.02 -24.19 15.51
N GLY A 432 23.22 -23.62 15.63
CA GLY A 432 23.64 -22.42 14.89
C GLY A 432 23.06 -22.42 13.48
N GLU A 433 22.26 -21.40 13.18
CA GLU A 433 21.28 -21.45 12.09
C GLU A 433 21.96 -21.84 10.77
N THR A 434 21.66 -23.07 10.36
CA THR A 434 21.96 -23.49 9.00
C THR A 434 20.95 -22.78 8.12
N THR A 435 21.43 -21.98 7.17
CA THR A 435 20.56 -21.33 6.19
C THR A 435 20.82 -21.95 4.83
N MET A 436 19.78 -22.05 4.01
CA MET A 436 19.89 -22.39 2.61
C MET A 436 18.89 -21.51 1.88
N LYS A 437 19.34 -20.81 0.83
CA LYS A 437 18.52 -19.89 0.06
C LYS A 437 18.79 -20.09 -1.43
N ILE A 438 17.75 -20.29 -2.23
CA ILE A 438 17.84 -20.41 -3.68
C ILE A 438 18.04 -19.01 -4.27
N LEU A 439 19.06 -18.86 -5.12
CA LEU A 439 19.30 -17.66 -5.89
C LEU A 439 18.44 -17.69 -7.15
N ARG A 440 17.64 -16.64 -7.33
CA ARG A 440 16.83 -16.46 -8.54
C ARG A 440 17.75 -16.14 -9.73
N PRO A 441 17.67 -16.85 -10.86
CA PRO A 441 18.40 -16.51 -12.06
C PRO A 441 17.93 -15.15 -12.63
N PRO A 442 18.79 -14.41 -13.35
CA PRO A 442 18.41 -13.13 -13.94
C PRO A 442 17.32 -13.31 -15.02
N GLY A 443 16.43 -12.32 -15.13
CA GLY A 443 15.31 -12.31 -16.09
C GLY A 443 13.96 -12.63 -15.46
N ASP A 444 12.90 -12.06 -16.03
CA ASP A 444 11.55 -12.13 -15.44
C ASP A 444 10.77 -13.39 -15.89
N LEU A 445 10.98 -13.86 -17.11
CA LEU A 445 10.35 -15.04 -17.70
C LEU A 445 11.40 -16.11 -17.99
N GLN A 446 11.33 -17.21 -17.26
CA GLN A 446 12.28 -18.31 -17.24
C GLN A 446 11.72 -19.51 -18.02
N ALA A 447 12.41 -19.94 -19.08
CA ALA A 447 12.03 -21.12 -19.86
C ALA A 447 13.28 -21.86 -20.35
N GLY A 448 13.12 -23.12 -20.72
CA GLY A 448 14.21 -24.00 -21.13
C GLY A 448 15.14 -24.40 -19.99
N MET A 449 16.37 -24.76 -20.34
CA MET A 449 17.41 -25.20 -19.40
C MET A 449 17.98 -24.03 -18.61
N LEU A 450 17.82 -24.07 -17.29
CA LEU A 450 18.29 -23.03 -16.38
C LEU A 450 18.99 -23.60 -15.17
N ARG A 451 19.98 -22.87 -14.69
CA ARG A 451 20.74 -23.20 -13.49
C ARG A 451 20.25 -22.37 -12.30
N PHE A 452 20.03 -23.05 -11.18
CA PHE A 452 19.69 -22.45 -9.89
C PHE A 452 20.83 -22.71 -8.91
N ASP A 453 21.44 -21.64 -8.41
CA ASP A 453 22.46 -21.70 -7.36
C ASP A 453 21.81 -21.45 -5.99
N THR A 454 22.51 -21.79 -4.90
CA THR A 454 22.06 -21.50 -3.53
C THR A 454 23.13 -20.80 -2.72
N LEU A 455 22.72 -19.96 -1.76
CA LEU A 455 23.54 -19.48 -0.66
C LEU A 455 23.25 -20.35 0.56
N ALA A 456 24.28 -20.94 1.14
CA ALA A 456 24.13 -21.78 2.32
C ALA A 456 25.15 -21.42 3.41
N THR A 457 24.73 -21.48 4.67
CA THR A 457 25.57 -21.33 5.86
C THR A 457 25.29 -22.48 6.82
N GLY A 458 26.26 -22.85 7.66
CA GLY A 458 26.12 -23.96 8.63
C GLY A 458 26.57 -25.31 8.09
N ASP A 459 26.48 -26.34 8.94
CA ASP A 459 26.98 -27.69 8.66
C ASP A 459 25.91 -28.54 7.95
N ILE A 460 25.94 -28.53 6.61
CA ILE A 460 25.01 -29.27 5.75
C ILE A 460 25.63 -30.57 5.24
N ALA A 461 25.03 -31.71 5.59
CA ALA A 461 25.49 -33.01 5.10
C ALA A 461 24.96 -33.31 3.69
N SER A 462 23.72 -32.91 3.39
CA SER A 462 23.17 -33.00 2.02
C SER A 462 22.05 -32.01 1.78
N ALA A 463 21.82 -31.67 0.51
CA ALA A 463 20.68 -30.87 0.09
C ALA A 463 19.93 -31.56 -1.06
N THR A 464 18.61 -31.67 -0.96
CA THR A 464 17.72 -32.27 -1.96
C THR A 464 16.89 -31.18 -2.62
N PHE A 465 17.00 -31.08 -3.93
CA PHE A 465 16.17 -30.23 -4.78
C PHE A 465 14.96 -31.01 -5.28
N ALA A 466 13.77 -30.43 -5.18
CA ALA A 466 12.55 -30.97 -5.76
C ALA A 466 11.82 -29.91 -6.60
N LEU A 467 11.29 -30.32 -7.75
CA LEU A 467 10.53 -29.48 -8.67
C LEU A 467 9.09 -29.95 -8.69
N ASP A 468 8.16 -29.07 -8.34
CA ASP A 468 6.73 -29.35 -8.18
C ASP A 468 6.49 -30.55 -7.24
N GLY A 469 7.22 -30.57 -6.11
CA GLY A 469 7.16 -31.64 -5.10
C GLY A 469 7.91 -32.93 -5.48
N LYS A 470 8.38 -33.08 -6.72
CA LYS A 470 9.11 -34.28 -7.16
C LYS A 470 10.62 -34.09 -6.97
N PRO A 471 11.31 -34.95 -6.19
CA PRO A 471 12.76 -34.89 -6.04
C PRO A 471 13.47 -35.00 -7.40
N VAL A 472 14.37 -34.06 -7.68
CA VAL A 472 15.14 -34.02 -8.94
C VAL A 472 16.61 -34.35 -8.70
N LEU A 473 17.22 -33.80 -7.65
CA LEU A 473 18.65 -33.97 -7.39
C LEU A 473 18.96 -33.88 -5.91
N THR A 474 19.83 -34.76 -5.39
CA THR A 474 20.42 -34.64 -4.05
C THR A 474 21.93 -34.47 -4.13
N LYS A 475 22.48 -33.44 -3.49
CA LYS A 475 23.94 -33.18 -3.43
C LYS A 475 24.43 -33.28 -2.00
N LYS A 476 25.52 -34.04 -1.81
CA LYS A 476 26.17 -34.25 -0.49
C LYS A 476 27.32 -33.28 -0.19
N LYS A 477 27.67 -32.40 -1.14
CA LYS A 477 28.77 -31.43 -1.02
C LYS A 477 28.47 -30.14 -1.79
N PRO A 478 28.95 -28.97 -1.31
CA PRO A 478 28.82 -27.70 -2.02
C PRO A 478 29.68 -27.65 -3.31
N PRO A 479 29.36 -26.77 -4.28
CA PRO A 479 28.22 -25.85 -4.29
C PRO A 479 26.89 -26.58 -4.52
N TYR A 480 25.86 -26.23 -3.75
CA TYR A 480 24.52 -26.78 -3.93
C TYR A 480 23.81 -25.99 -5.03
N SER A 481 23.67 -26.62 -6.19
CA SER A 481 23.07 -26.03 -7.39
C SER A 481 22.45 -27.13 -8.24
N VAL A 482 21.42 -26.78 -9.00
CA VAL A 482 20.68 -27.70 -9.88
C VAL A 482 20.43 -27.05 -11.24
N GLU A 483 20.55 -27.84 -12.31
CA GLU A 483 20.11 -27.47 -13.66
C GLU A 483 18.78 -28.16 -13.95
N LEU A 484 17.79 -27.38 -14.40
CA LEU A 484 16.42 -27.82 -14.62
C LEU A 484 15.93 -27.38 -15.99
N ASP A 485 15.25 -28.27 -16.69
CA ASP A 485 14.45 -27.91 -17.86
C ASP A 485 13.07 -27.43 -17.41
N LEU A 486 12.78 -26.16 -17.64
CA LEU A 486 11.47 -25.59 -17.32
C LEU A 486 10.43 -25.80 -18.43
N GLY A 487 10.84 -26.37 -19.57
CA GLY A 487 10.03 -26.52 -20.78
C GLY A 487 10.08 -25.29 -21.67
N SER A 488 9.50 -25.40 -22.87
CA SER A 488 9.54 -24.32 -23.88
C SER A 488 8.68 -23.10 -23.54
N LEU A 489 7.70 -23.26 -22.65
CA LEU A 489 6.81 -22.18 -22.20
C LEU A 489 7.09 -21.81 -20.74
N PRO A 490 7.15 -20.52 -20.40
CA PRO A 490 7.45 -20.06 -19.05
C PRO A 490 6.26 -20.27 -18.10
N ARG A 491 6.14 -21.46 -17.51
CA ARG A 491 5.04 -21.84 -16.60
C ARG A 491 5.43 -21.64 -15.14
N PRO A 492 4.49 -21.36 -14.23
CA PRO A 492 4.76 -21.40 -12.79
C PRO A 492 5.27 -22.77 -12.39
N ARG A 493 6.43 -22.82 -11.73
CA ARG A 493 7.01 -24.05 -11.17
C ARG A 493 7.43 -23.79 -9.74
N ARG A 494 7.38 -24.81 -8.88
CA ARG A 494 7.82 -24.74 -7.48
C ARG A 494 9.13 -25.48 -7.33
N LEU A 495 10.23 -24.75 -7.21
CA LEU A 495 11.52 -25.32 -6.85
C LEU A 495 11.70 -25.25 -5.34
N THR A 496 11.94 -26.38 -4.70
CA THR A 496 12.29 -26.46 -3.28
C THR A 496 13.69 -27.00 -3.14
N VAL A 497 14.39 -26.57 -2.09
CA VAL A 497 15.62 -27.19 -1.63
C VAL A 497 15.51 -27.46 -0.14
N THR A 498 15.87 -28.66 0.28
CA THR A 498 15.84 -29.07 1.69
C THR A 498 17.23 -29.56 2.09
N ALA A 499 17.80 -28.97 3.13
CA ALA A 499 19.09 -29.32 3.71
C ALA A 499 18.93 -30.27 4.89
N TYR A 500 19.82 -31.26 4.96
CA TYR A 500 19.83 -32.32 5.96
C TYR A 500 21.17 -32.37 6.69
N ASP A 501 21.13 -32.69 7.99
CA ASP A 501 22.31 -33.00 8.79
C ASP A 501 22.83 -34.42 8.56
N ALA A 502 23.91 -34.80 9.26
CA ALA A 502 24.52 -36.12 9.15
C ALA A 502 23.61 -37.28 9.56
N ASN A 503 22.55 -37.01 10.33
CA ASN A 503 21.56 -38.00 10.77
C ASN A 503 20.33 -38.05 9.85
N GLY A 504 20.29 -37.23 8.79
CA GLY A 504 19.16 -37.14 7.87
C GLY A 504 18.00 -36.30 8.41
N LYS A 505 18.22 -35.47 9.44
CA LYS A 505 17.22 -34.52 9.93
C LYS A 505 17.25 -33.25 9.08
N GLU A 506 16.09 -32.73 8.72
CA GLU A 506 15.96 -31.44 8.04
C GLU A 506 16.42 -30.30 8.95
N ILE A 507 17.34 -29.48 8.45
CA ILE A 507 17.97 -28.39 9.21
C ILE A 507 17.79 -27.01 8.57
N ALA A 508 17.50 -26.95 7.27
CA ALA A 508 17.17 -25.72 6.56
C ALA A 508 16.43 -26.05 5.26
N GLY A 509 15.77 -25.07 4.65
CA GLY A 509 15.21 -25.24 3.33
C GLY A 509 14.70 -23.92 2.77
N ASP A 510 14.49 -23.89 1.47
CA ASP A 510 13.94 -22.74 0.76
C ASP A 510 13.00 -23.18 -0.36
N GLU A 511 12.08 -22.31 -0.73
CA GLU A 511 11.17 -22.49 -1.86
C GLU A 511 11.27 -21.28 -2.79
N LEU A 512 11.63 -21.54 -4.04
CA LEU A 512 11.56 -20.59 -5.13
C LEU A 512 10.43 -20.97 -6.09
N LEU A 513 9.43 -20.10 -6.20
CA LEU A 513 8.49 -20.17 -7.30
C LEU A 513 9.08 -19.50 -8.54
N ILE A 514 9.23 -20.26 -9.62
CA ILE A 514 9.73 -19.83 -10.91
C ILE A 514 8.56 -19.48 -11.79
N ASN A 515 8.61 -18.36 -12.51
CA ASN A 515 7.49 -17.80 -13.27
C ASN A 515 6.16 -17.72 -12.49
N ALA A 516 6.25 -17.52 -11.19
CA ALA A 516 5.17 -16.96 -10.41
C ALA A 516 5.39 -15.44 -10.40
N ALA A 517 4.44 -14.64 -10.91
CA ALA A 517 4.64 -13.19 -11.02
C ALA A 517 5.14 -12.59 -9.71
N GLY A 518 6.10 -11.64 -9.79
CA GLY A 518 6.72 -10.94 -8.66
C GLY A 518 5.82 -9.96 -7.90
N GLN A 519 4.51 -10.22 -7.87
CA GLN A 519 3.45 -9.37 -7.30
C GLN A 519 2.70 -10.09 -6.16
N ARG A 520 3.27 -11.17 -5.61
CA ARG A 520 2.58 -11.99 -4.62
C ARG A 520 2.81 -11.44 -3.22
N PHE A 521 1.75 -10.90 -2.64
CA PHE A 521 1.71 -10.75 -1.20
C PHE A 521 1.51 -12.12 -0.55
N ARG A 522 2.54 -12.62 0.13
CA ARG A 522 2.52 -13.92 0.83
C ARG A 522 3.06 -13.77 2.24
N VAL A 523 2.47 -14.52 3.16
CA VAL A 523 3.08 -14.86 4.45
C VAL A 523 3.34 -16.36 4.47
N ARG A 524 4.40 -16.79 5.16
CA ARG A 524 4.78 -18.19 5.32
C ARG A 524 5.13 -18.47 6.78
N LEU A 525 4.49 -19.47 7.37
CA LEU A 525 4.89 -20.02 8.66
C LEU A 525 6.11 -20.93 8.45
N VAL A 526 7.27 -20.46 8.92
CA VAL A 526 8.52 -21.24 8.91
C VAL A 526 8.60 -22.15 10.13
N GLU A 527 8.07 -21.68 11.26
CA GLU A 527 7.78 -22.49 12.43
C GLU A 527 6.32 -22.19 12.85
N PRO A 528 5.54 -23.19 13.28
CA PRO A 528 5.93 -24.58 13.49
C PRO A 528 6.20 -25.34 12.18
N GLN A 529 7.18 -26.25 12.20
CA GLN A 529 7.41 -27.22 11.12
C GLN A 529 6.33 -28.31 11.08
N ARG A 530 5.92 -28.69 9.87
CA ARG A 530 5.01 -29.83 9.61
C ARG A 530 5.64 -31.14 10.10
N GLY A 531 4.83 -32.06 10.63
CA GLY A 531 5.29 -33.35 11.17
C GLY A 531 6.09 -33.29 12.49
N ARG A 532 6.51 -32.11 12.97
CA ARG A 532 7.21 -31.96 14.25
C ARG A 532 6.21 -31.98 15.41
N ARG A 533 6.56 -32.69 16.48
CA ARG A 533 5.77 -32.74 17.73
C ARG A 533 6.22 -31.66 18.71
N TYR A 534 5.26 -30.98 19.32
CA TYR A 534 5.43 -29.93 20.34
C TYR A 534 4.64 -30.31 21.59
N GLN A 535 5.13 -30.01 22.81
CA GLN A 535 4.44 -30.43 24.04
C GLN A 535 3.71 -29.26 24.71
N ASN A 536 4.44 -28.29 25.28
CA ASN A 536 3.85 -27.19 26.06
C ASN A 536 3.81 -25.87 25.29
N SER A 537 4.71 -25.69 24.33
CA SER A 537 4.83 -24.46 23.56
C SER A 537 5.50 -24.68 22.20
N LEU A 538 5.37 -23.68 21.33
CA LEU A 538 6.11 -23.58 20.08
C LEU A 538 6.52 -22.13 19.82
N LEU A 539 7.45 -21.94 18.88
CA LEU A 539 7.80 -20.62 18.37
C LEU A 539 7.14 -20.43 17.00
N ALA A 540 6.17 -19.53 16.86
CA ALA A 540 5.64 -19.19 15.56
C ALA A 540 6.58 -18.17 14.89
N ARG A 541 7.06 -18.48 13.69
CA ARG A 541 7.93 -17.59 12.90
C ARG A 541 7.35 -17.42 11.51
N VAL A 542 7.12 -16.17 11.13
CA VAL A 542 6.55 -15.82 9.83
C VAL A 542 7.59 -15.12 8.97
N GLU A 543 7.71 -15.56 7.72
CA GLU A 543 8.40 -14.83 6.66
C GLU A 543 7.37 -14.21 5.72
N THR A 544 7.67 -13.02 5.20
CA THR A 544 6.74 -12.26 4.35
C THR A 544 7.39 -11.90 3.04
N ASP A 545 6.68 -12.10 1.94
CA ASP A 545 7.01 -11.61 0.60
C ASP A 545 6.02 -10.50 0.26
N VAL A 546 6.50 -9.25 0.20
CA VAL A 546 5.67 -8.06 0.00
C VAL A 546 5.95 -7.51 -1.40
N PRO A 547 4.92 -7.27 -2.24
CA PRO A 547 5.12 -6.76 -3.58
C PRO A 547 5.85 -5.41 -3.61
N ASP A 548 6.63 -5.16 -4.66
CA ASP A 548 7.34 -3.89 -4.84
C ASP A 548 6.39 -2.69 -4.75
N GLY A 549 6.73 -1.72 -3.89
CA GLY A 549 5.96 -0.50 -3.70
C GLY A 549 4.83 -0.60 -2.67
N GLU A 550 4.46 -1.82 -2.27
CA GLU A 550 3.49 -2.06 -1.19
C GLU A 550 4.16 -2.04 0.18
N VAL A 551 3.36 -1.75 1.21
CA VAL A 551 3.82 -1.74 2.60
C VAL A 551 2.99 -2.75 3.39
N LEU A 552 3.68 -3.69 4.04
CA LEU A 552 3.06 -4.58 5.01
C LEU A 552 2.65 -3.76 6.25
N GLY A 553 1.36 -3.72 6.53
CA GLY A 553 0.82 -3.02 7.69
C GLY A 553 0.93 -3.84 8.98
N LYS A 554 0.61 -5.13 8.93
CA LYS A 554 0.67 -6.04 10.10
C LYS A 554 0.71 -7.52 9.72
N VAL A 555 1.19 -8.35 10.63
CA VAL A 555 1.01 -9.81 10.65
C VAL A 555 0.27 -10.18 11.94
N GLU A 556 -0.87 -10.83 11.81
CA GLU A 556 -1.62 -11.38 12.92
C GLU A 556 -1.35 -12.89 13.04
N LEU A 557 -1.04 -13.35 14.23
CA LEU A 557 -0.85 -14.76 14.54
C LEU A 557 -2.04 -15.27 15.35
N TYR A 558 -2.51 -16.45 15.01
CA TYR A 558 -3.63 -17.14 15.64
C TYR A 558 -3.21 -18.53 16.07
N LEU A 559 -3.70 -18.95 17.24
CA LEU A 559 -3.79 -20.35 17.63
C LEU A 559 -5.25 -20.76 17.53
N ASN A 560 -5.53 -21.70 16.65
CA ASN A 560 -6.88 -22.01 16.18
C ASN A 560 -7.56 -20.72 15.67
N GLU A 561 -8.74 -20.38 16.18
CA GLU A 561 -9.44 -19.13 15.87
C GLU A 561 -9.07 -17.96 16.80
N THR A 562 -8.21 -18.18 17.80
CA THR A 562 -7.87 -17.15 18.79
C THR A 562 -6.63 -16.39 18.36
N ARG A 563 -6.76 -15.06 18.14
CA ARG A 563 -5.60 -14.21 17.84
C ARG A 563 -4.71 -14.12 19.07
N VAL A 564 -3.43 -14.48 18.92
CA VAL A 564 -2.44 -14.44 20.01
C VAL A 564 -1.57 -13.19 19.96
N ALA A 565 -1.25 -12.70 18.76
CA ALA A 565 -0.43 -11.51 18.58
C ALA A 565 -0.73 -10.76 17.30
N THR A 566 -0.50 -9.45 17.31
CA THR A 566 -0.36 -8.62 16.10
C THR A 566 1.02 -7.97 16.10
N LEU A 567 1.77 -8.23 15.03
CA LEU A 567 3.14 -7.81 14.83
C LEU A 567 3.17 -6.78 13.69
N TYR A 568 3.57 -5.55 13.98
CA TYR A 568 3.52 -4.45 13.00
C TYR A 568 4.80 -4.35 12.16
N GLN A 569 5.84 -5.10 12.53
CA GLN A 569 7.16 -5.01 11.91
C GLN A 569 7.99 -6.27 12.20
N PRO A 570 9.00 -6.55 11.35
CA PRO A 570 9.91 -7.66 11.61
C PRO A 570 10.75 -7.46 12.90
N PRO A 571 11.19 -8.55 13.54
CA PRO A 571 10.89 -9.94 13.18
C PRO A 571 9.45 -10.36 13.53
N PHE A 572 8.80 -11.11 12.63
CA PHE A 572 7.45 -11.63 12.84
C PHE A 572 7.51 -12.97 13.59
N THR A 573 7.89 -12.91 14.86
CA THR A 573 8.16 -14.09 15.69
C THR A 573 7.47 -13.98 17.04
N GLN A 574 6.81 -15.07 17.46
CA GLN A 574 6.02 -15.11 18.69
C GLN A 574 6.01 -16.52 19.30
N PRO A 575 6.45 -16.69 20.56
CA PRO A 575 6.16 -17.91 21.31
C PRO A 575 4.66 -18.08 21.54
N ILE A 576 4.14 -19.29 21.32
CA ILE A 576 2.75 -19.66 21.51
C ILE A 576 2.69 -20.81 22.52
N ILE A 577 1.90 -20.62 23.58
CA ILE A 577 1.60 -21.66 24.57
C ILE A 577 0.52 -22.57 24.00
N LEU A 578 0.74 -23.88 24.04
CA LEU A 578 -0.21 -24.87 23.55
C LEU A 578 -1.18 -25.30 24.66
N PRO A 579 -2.48 -25.43 24.37
CA PRO A 579 -3.46 -25.94 25.32
C PRO A 579 -3.14 -27.38 25.70
N LYS A 580 -3.20 -27.67 27.01
CA LYS A 580 -3.03 -29.03 27.52
C LYS A 580 -4.22 -29.88 27.09
N ASN A 581 -3.95 -31.02 26.45
CA ASN A 581 -4.93 -32.04 26.04
C ASN A 581 -5.82 -31.73 24.83
N GLU A 582 -5.49 -30.77 23.96
CA GLU A 582 -6.16 -30.67 22.65
C GLU A 582 -5.61 -31.71 21.66
N GLU A 583 -6.51 -32.46 21.01
CA GLU A 583 -6.16 -33.52 20.06
C GLU A 583 -5.67 -32.98 18.70
N LEU A 584 -6.04 -31.75 18.34
CA LEU A 584 -5.64 -31.09 17.10
C LEU A 584 -5.69 -29.56 17.28
N ALA A 585 -4.55 -28.89 17.09
CA ALA A 585 -4.45 -27.43 17.07
C ALA A 585 -3.79 -26.95 15.78
N TYR A 586 -3.97 -25.70 15.37
CA TYR A 586 -3.25 -25.09 14.25
C TYR A 586 -2.78 -23.69 14.56
N VAL A 587 -1.66 -23.31 13.95
CA VAL A 587 -1.17 -21.94 13.93
C VAL A 587 -1.52 -21.34 12.58
N ARG A 588 -2.14 -20.16 12.59
CA ARG A 588 -2.47 -19.40 11.37
C ARG A 588 -1.82 -18.03 11.42
N ALA A 589 -1.19 -17.62 10.33
CA ALA A 589 -0.60 -16.30 10.15
C ALA A 589 -1.37 -15.54 9.08
N VAL A 590 -1.78 -14.31 9.36
CA VAL A 590 -2.48 -13.43 8.42
C VAL A 590 -1.68 -12.15 8.24
N GLY A 591 -1.11 -11.94 7.05
CA GLY A 591 -0.52 -10.66 6.67
C GLY A 591 -1.59 -9.70 6.14
N THR A 592 -1.47 -8.42 6.46
CA THR A 592 -2.31 -7.33 5.91
C THR A 592 -1.43 -6.19 5.39
N LEU A 593 -1.56 -5.82 4.12
CA LEU A 593 -0.97 -4.59 3.57
C LEU A 593 -1.69 -3.34 4.08
N THR A 594 -1.07 -2.16 3.95
CA THR A 594 -1.67 -0.88 4.38
C THR A 594 -2.97 -0.55 3.63
N ASP A 595 -3.14 -1.03 2.41
CA ASP A 595 -4.38 -0.90 1.63
C ASP A 595 -5.52 -1.87 2.04
N GLY A 596 -5.26 -2.77 2.99
CA GLY A 596 -6.23 -3.75 3.50
C GLY A 596 -6.19 -5.12 2.82
N ASN A 597 -5.39 -5.34 1.78
CA ASN A 597 -5.18 -6.65 1.18
C ASN A 597 -4.58 -7.63 2.19
N THR A 598 -5.12 -8.84 2.22
CA THR A 598 -4.70 -9.89 3.16
C THR A 598 -4.26 -11.16 2.46
N THR A 599 -3.40 -11.91 3.14
CA THR A 599 -2.97 -13.25 2.74
C THR A 599 -2.68 -14.05 4.01
N GLU A 600 -2.81 -15.37 3.95
CA GLU A 600 -2.61 -16.21 5.12
C GLU A 600 -1.88 -17.51 4.81
N ASP A 601 -1.30 -18.10 5.85
CA ASP A 601 -0.71 -19.43 5.88
C ASP A 601 -1.13 -20.14 7.18
N LEU A 602 -1.25 -21.46 7.15
CA LEU A 602 -1.74 -22.28 8.25
C LEU A 602 -0.95 -23.57 8.37
N VAL A 603 -0.57 -23.93 9.59
CA VAL A 603 0.11 -25.19 9.91
C VAL A 603 -0.58 -25.89 11.07
N PHE A 604 -0.99 -27.15 10.88
CA PHE A 604 -1.46 -27.98 11.98
C PHE A 604 -0.30 -28.38 12.91
N VAL A 605 -0.56 -28.33 14.20
CA VAL A 605 0.36 -28.69 15.27
C VAL A 605 -0.04 -30.06 15.81
N ASN A 606 0.91 -30.98 15.92
CA ASN A 606 0.68 -32.34 16.43
C ASN A 606 -0.40 -33.12 15.66
N ALA A 607 -0.64 -32.83 14.38
CA ALA A 607 -1.57 -33.60 13.56
C ALA A 607 -1.07 -35.05 13.34
N PRO A 608 -1.97 -36.02 13.15
CA PRO A 608 -1.66 -37.32 12.56
C PRO A 608 -1.13 -37.18 11.11
N ASP A 609 -0.19 -38.03 10.71
CA ASP A 609 0.53 -37.96 9.42
C ASP A 609 -0.37 -37.91 8.16
N TYR A 610 -1.63 -38.33 8.25
CA TYR A 610 -2.59 -38.33 7.12
C TYR A 610 -3.32 -36.99 6.90
N LEU A 611 -3.21 -36.02 7.81
CA LEU A 611 -3.85 -34.70 7.69
C LEU A 611 -2.93 -33.64 7.05
N ASP A 612 -1.65 -33.95 6.86
CA ASP A 612 -0.64 -33.00 6.34
C ASP A 612 -0.69 -32.80 4.80
N GLU A 613 -1.57 -33.50 4.08
CA GLU A 613 -1.52 -33.62 2.60
C GLU A 613 -2.77 -33.21 1.80
N VAL A 614 -3.79 -32.57 2.40
CA VAL A 614 -4.98 -32.17 1.63
C VAL A 614 -4.95 -30.68 1.26
N ASP A 615 -4.15 -30.34 0.24
CA ASP A 615 -4.40 -29.13 -0.56
C ASP A 615 -5.66 -29.41 -1.40
N VAL A 616 -6.82 -28.86 -1.01
CA VAL A 616 -8.07 -29.01 -1.79
C VAL A 616 -8.06 -27.96 -2.88
N ASP A 617 -7.58 -28.31 -4.07
CA ASP A 617 -7.62 -27.43 -5.24
C ASP A 617 -9.06 -27.35 -5.78
N PHE A 618 -9.71 -26.19 -5.58
CA PHE A 618 -10.98 -25.87 -6.22
C PHE A 618 -10.76 -25.34 -7.64
N VAL A 619 -11.58 -25.80 -8.58
CA VAL A 619 -11.65 -25.21 -9.93
C VAL A 619 -12.57 -24.00 -9.88
N GLU A 620 -12.00 -22.80 -10.05
CA GLU A 620 -12.73 -21.54 -9.99
C GLU A 620 -13.18 -21.06 -11.39
N LEU A 621 -14.49 -20.86 -11.55
CA LEU A 621 -15.12 -20.39 -12.78
C LEU A 621 -15.68 -18.98 -12.60
N TYR A 622 -14.94 -17.98 -13.07
CA TYR A 622 -15.45 -16.61 -13.21
C TYR A 622 -16.42 -16.55 -14.38
N THR A 623 -17.69 -16.31 -14.08
CA THR A 623 -18.79 -16.48 -15.03
C THR A 623 -19.56 -15.18 -15.24
N SER A 624 -19.62 -14.72 -16.48
CA SER A 624 -20.54 -13.66 -16.92
C SER A 624 -21.83 -14.28 -17.44
N VAL A 625 -23.00 -13.81 -17.00
CA VAL A 625 -24.30 -14.27 -17.53
C VAL A 625 -24.98 -13.15 -18.29
N PHE A 626 -25.49 -13.44 -19.49
CA PHE A 626 -26.12 -12.46 -20.36
C PHE A 626 -27.57 -12.81 -20.67
N ASP A 627 -28.40 -11.80 -20.81
CA ASP A 627 -29.75 -11.92 -21.37
C ASP A 627 -29.72 -12.00 -22.91
N ARG A 628 -30.90 -12.14 -23.53
CA ARG A 628 -31.03 -12.18 -25.00
C ARG A 628 -30.57 -10.90 -25.70
N ALA A 629 -30.52 -9.78 -24.99
CA ALA A 629 -30.04 -8.50 -25.50
C ALA A 629 -28.51 -8.33 -25.32
N GLY A 630 -27.84 -9.28 -24.67
CA GLY A 630 -26.41 -9.23 -24.40
C GLY A 630 -26.04 -8.37 -23.18
N HIS A 631 -27.01 -8.01 -22.33
CA HIS A 631 -26.74 -7.30 -21.09
C HIS A 631 -26.38 -8.27 -19.97
N PRO A 632 -25.40 -7.92 -19.10
CA PRO A 632 -25.10 -8.74 -17.93
C PRO A 632 -26.30 -8.86 -16.97
N VAL A 633 -26.52 -10.05 -16.43
CA VAL A 633 -27.65 -10.38 -15.55
C VAL A 633 -27.16 -10.62 -14.11
N GLU A 634 -27.73 -9.84 -13.19
CA GLU A 634 -27.46 -9.94 -11.76
C GLU A 634 -28.55 -10.72 -11.00
N GLY A 635 -28.26 -11.10 -9.75
CA GLY A 635 -29.23 -11.70 -8.83
C GLY A 635 -29.57 -13.18 -9.09
N LEU A 636 -28.70 -13.91 -9.78
CA LEU A 636 -28.84 -15.36 -9.98
C LEU A 636 -28.36 -16.14 -8.74
N GLU A 637 -28.91 -17.34 -8.56
CA GLU A 637 -28.58 -18.22 -7.43
C GLU A 637 -27.85 -19.48 -7.91
N LYS A 638 -27.13 -20.15 -7.01
CA LYS A 638 -26.43 -21.43 -7.27
C LYS A 638 -27.27 -22.46 -8.04
N LYS A 639 -28.58 -22.54 -7.75
CA LYS A 639 -29.53 -23.49 -8.37
C LYS A 639 -29.81 -23.23 -9.86
N ASP A 640 -29.47 -22.03 -10.35
CA ASP A 640 -29.65 -21.63 -11.74
C ASP A 640 -28.50 -22.16 -12.65
N PHE A 641 -27.53 -22.88 -12.08
CA PHE A 641 -26.34 -23.35 -12.78
C PHE A 641 -26.15 -24.86 -12.69
N ALA A 642 -25.62 -25.46 -13.76
CA ALA A 642 -25.12 -26.83 -13.78
C ALA A 642 -23.73 -26.86 -14.44
N VAL A 643 -22.75 -27.44 -13.73
CA VAL A 643 -21.37 -27.60 -14.20
C VAL A 643 -21.16 -29.05 -14.64
N THR A 644 -20.50 -29.23 -15.78
CA THR A 644 -19.93 -30.52 -16.19
C THR A 644 -18.46 -30.38 -16.55
N GLU A 645 -17.65 -31.34 -16.13
CA GLU A 645 -16.25 -31.51 -16.51
C GLU A 645 -16.15 -32.79 -17.36
N ASP A 646 -15.63 -32.68 -18.59
CA ASP A 646 -15.55 -33.78 -19.57
C ASP A 646 -16.87 -34.55 -19.71
N GLY A 647 -17.99 -33.80 -19.67
CA GLY A 647 -19.35 -34.34 -19.74
C GLY A 647 -19.90 -34.92 -18.41
N THR A 648 -19.07 -35.04 -17.37
CA THR A 648 -19.46 -35.53 -16.05
C THR A 648 -19.93 -34.39 -15.15
N ARG A 649 -21.09 -34.53 -14.52
CA ARG A 649 -21.66 -33.51 -13.63
C ARG A 649 -20.80 -33.31 -12.38
N GLN A 650 -20.55 -32.05 -12.05
CA GLN A 650 -19.81 -31.65 -10.85
C GLN A 650 -20.74 -30.97 -9.84
N GLU A 651 -20.44 -31.14 -8.55
CA GLU A 651 -21.15 -30.43 -7.49
C GLU A 651 -20.50 -29.06 -7.26
N ILE A 652 -21.30 -28.00 -7.36
CA ILE A 652 -20.83 -26.65 -7.04
C ILE A 652 -20.59 -26.58 -5.54
N ALA A 653 -19.34 -26.42 -5.12
CA ALA A 653 -18.97 -26.27 -3.71
C ALA A 653 -19.16 -24.82 -3.24
N ARG A 654 -18.78 -23.83 -4.07
CA ARG A 654 -18.82 -22.41 -3.75
C ARG A 654 -19.57 -21.62 -4.83
N PHE A 655 -20.37 -20.65 -4.41
CA PHE A 655 -21.10 -19.73 -5.28
C PHE A 655 -21.12 -18.34 -4.66
N GLU A 656 -20.50 -17.37 -5.31
CA GLU A 656 -20.40 -15.99 -4.83
C GLU A 656 -20.60 -14.99 -5.96
N ARG A 657 -21.06 -13.78 -5.62
CA ARG A 657 -21.07 -12.65 -6.56
C ARG A 657 -19.77 -11.88 -6.45
N VAL A 658 -19.17 -11.55 -7.59
CA VAL A 658 -17.80 -11.02 -7.67
C VAL A 658 -17.69 -9.54 -7.25
N THR A 659 -18.81 -8.84 -6.98
CA THR A 659 -18.80 -7.43 -6.53
C THR A 659 -17.91 -7.17 -5.31
N ASP A 660 -17.70 -8.18 -4.48
CA ASP A 660 -16.91 -8.06 -3.24
C ASP A 660 -15.41 -8.31 -3.45
N LEU A 661 -15.00 -8.96 -4.55
CA LEU A 661 -13.59 -9.24 -4.85
C LEU A 661 -12.88 -8.04 -5.52
N PRO A 662 -11.59 -7.80 -5.20
CA PRO A 662 -10.73 -6.88 -5.95
C PRO A 662 -10.61 -7.25 -7.43
N ILE A 663 -10.72 -6.25 -8.32
CA ILE A 663 -10.35 -6.38 -9.74
C ILE A 663 -8.87 -6.09 -9.90
N HIS A 664 -8.17 -6.94 -10.63
CA HIS A 664 -6.83 -6.71 -11.14
C HIS A 664 -6.88 -6.68 -12.67
N ALA A 665 -6.84 -5.47 -13.25
CA ALA A 665 -6.99 -5.25 -14.69
C ALA A 665 -5.67 -4.83 -15.34
N THR A 666 -5.17 -5.58 -16.30
CA THR A 666 -4.04 -5.13 -17.14
C THR A 666 -4.57 -4.57 -18.45
N VAL A 667 -4.31 -3.30 -18.71
CA VAL A 667 -4.62 -2.66 -19.99
C VAL A 667 -3.39 -2.77 -20.88
N ALA A 668 -3.47 -3.62 -21.90
CA ALA A 668 -2.45 -3.83 -22.91
C ALA A 668 -2.80 -3.03 -24.17
N LEU A 669 -2.03 -1.98 -24.47
CA LEU A 669 -2.25 -1.07 -25.58
C LEU A 669 -1.15 -1.21 -26.63
N ASP A 670 -1.56 -1.50 -27.86
CA ASP A 670 -0.69 -1.50 -29.04
C ASP A 670 -0.23 -0.06 -29.35
N VAL A 671 1.07 0.12 -29.47
CA VAL A 671 1.77 1.37 -29.84
C VAL A 671 2.67 1.17 -31.07
N SER A 672 2.36 0.17 -31.90
CA SER A 672 3.02 -0.08 -33.19
C SER A 672 2.81 1.08 -34.17
N ALA A 673 3.60 1.11 -35.25
CA ALA A 673 3.53 2.18 -36.25
C ALA A 673 2.17 2.31 -36.94
N SER A 674 1.38 1.22 -37.08
CA SER A 674 0.03 1.27 -37.66
C SER A 674 -0.96 2.10 -36.84
N MET A 675 -0.75 2.14 -35.52
CA MET A 675 -1.60 2.87 -34.59
C MET A 675 -1.50 4.40 -34.68
N GLU A 676 -0.58 4.97 -35.49
CA GLU A 676 -0.29 6.42 -35.54
C GLU A 676 -1.55 7.31 -35.59
N LYS A 677 -2.55 6.92 -36.38
CA LYS A 677 -3.79 7.69 -36.54
C LYS A 677 -4.84 7.51 -35.44
N SER A 678 -4.71 6.45 -34.65
CA SER A 678 -5.72 6.05 -33.66
C SER A 678 -5.19 6.04 -32.22
N LEU A 679 -3.88 6.25 -32.05
CA LEU A 679 -3.17 6.08 -30.79
C LEU A 679 -3.69 7.04 -29.72
N GLU A 680 -3.93 8.30 -30.08
CA GLU A 680 -4.40 9.30 -29.10
C GLU A 680 -5.81 8.98 -28.60
N GLU A 681 -6.74 8.60 -29.47
CA GLU A 681 -8.08 8.18 -29.07
C GLU A 681 -8.06 6.88 -28.25
N ALA A 682 -7.23 5.91 -28.64
CA ALA A 682 -7.03 4.67 -27.92
C ALA A 682 -6.48 4.92 -26.50
N ARG A 683 -5.48 5.81 -26.39
CA ARG A 683 -4.90 6.28 -25.12
C ARG A 683 -5.93 6.94 -24.22
N GLN A 684 -6.74 7.83 -24.78
CA GLN A 684 -7.80 8.53 -24.03
C GLN A 684 -8.90 7.56 -23.55
N ALA A 685 -9.25 6.56 -24.37
CA ALA A 685 -10.21 5.54 -23.98
C ALA A 685 -9.67 4.63 -22.86
N ALA A 686 -8.41 4.21 -22.95
CA ALA A 686 -7.73 3.45 -21.89
C ALA A 686 -7.65 4.25 -20.58
N LEU A 687 -7.29 5.54 -20.65
CA LEU A 687 -7.23 6.41 -19.47
C LEU A 687 -8.60 6.52 -18.78
N ARG A 688 -9.68 6.73 -19.54
CA ARG A 688 -11.04 6.76 -18.98
C ARG A 688 -11.41 5.44 -18.31
N PHE A 689 -11.12 4.31 -18.95
CA PHE A 689 -11.35 2.99 -18.35
C PHE A 689 -10.65 2.85 -17.00
N LEU A 690 -9.37 3.24 -16.92
CA LEU A 690 -8.59 3.18 -15.68
C LEU A 690 -9.18 4.08 -14.58
N GLN A 691 -9.62 5.29 -14.94
CA GLN A 691 -10.24 6.25 -13.99
C GLN A 691 -11.61 5.80 -13.48
N GLU A 692 -12.43 5.17 -14.33
CA GLU A 692 -13.80 4.78 -13.99
C GLU A 692 -13.88 3.39 -13.33
N THR A 693 -12.98 2.48 -13.68
CA THR A 693 -13.02 1.08 -13.23
C THR A 693 -12.33 0.88 -11.89
N ILE A 694 -11.22 1.57 -11.63
CA ILE A 694 -10.32 1.28 -10.51
C ILE A 694 -10.77 2.04 -9.26
N ARG A 695 -11.41 1.32 -8.33
CA ARG A 695 -11.81 1.82 -7.00
C ARG A 695 -10.69 1.52 -5.98
N PRO A 696 -10.76 1.98 -4.71
CA PRO A 696 -9.66 1.84 -3.75
C PRO A 696 -9.13 0.41 -3.56
N LYS A 697 -10.00 -0.59 -3.68
CA LYS A 697 -9.65 -2.02 -3.55
C LYS A 697 -9.14 -2.67 -4.84
N ASP A 698 -9.35 -2.04 -6.00
CA ASP A 698 -8.97 -2.60 -7.30
C ASP A 698 -7.59 -2.08 -7.70
N ARG A 699 -6.91 -2.80 -8.59
CA ARG A 699 -5.65 -2.35 -9.16
C ARG A 699 -5.65 -2.51 -10.66
N ALA A 700 -4.92 -1.62 -11.33
CA ALA A 700 -4.62 -1.78 -12.74
C ALA A 700 -3.13 -1.70 -13.02
N ALA A 701 -2.74 -2.30 -14.13
CA ALA A 701 -1.42 -2.17 -14.71
C ALA A 701 -1.53 -1.69 -16.17
N VAL A 702 -0.50 -0.99 -16.63
CA VAL A 702 -0.41 -0.52 -18.02
C VAL A 702 0.73 -1.26 -18.70
N LEU A 703 0.37 -1.97 -19.77
CA LEU A 703 1.28 -2.69 -20.64
C LEU A 703 1.21 -2.03 -22.02
N LEU A 704 2.33 -1.52 -22.52
CA LEU A 704 2.43 -1.05 -23.89
C LEU A 704 3.15 -2.09 -24.73
N PHE A 705 2.83 -2.20 -26.01
CA PHE A 705 3.57 -3.11 -26.87
C PHE A 705 3.67 -2.64 -28.31
N ASN A 706 4.81 -2.96 -28.92
CA ASN A 706 5.09 -2.88 -30.34
C ASN A 706 5.88 -4.14 -30.73
N ASP A 707 7.17 -4.06 -31.09
CA ASP A 707 8.00 -5.24 -31.35
C ASP A 707 8.34 -6.04 -30.08
N ARG A 708 7.96 -5.52 -28.91
CA ARG A 708 8.02 -6.21 -27.61
C ARG A 708 6.99 -5.64 -26.62
N PRO A 709 6.54 -6.43 -25.63
CA PRO A 709 5.78 -5.92 -24.49
C PRO A 709 6.67 -5.12 -23.53
N THR A 710 6.15 -4.00 -23.03
CA THR A 710 6.80 -3.10 -22.06
C THR A 710 5.81 -2.72 -20.97
N LEU A 711 6.01 -3.22 -19.75
CA LEU A 711 5.21 -2.82 -18.59
C LEU A 711 5.61 -1.41 -18.15
N THR A 712 4.74 -0.42 -18.37
CA THR A 712 5.04 0.98 -18.01
C THR A 712 4.56 1.33 -16.61
N THR A 713 3.49 0.69 -16.14
CA THR A 713 2.98 0.85 -14.77
C THR A 713 2.62 -0.52 -14.19
N LYS A 714 3.19 -0.85 -13.02
CA LYS A 714 2.84 -2.05 -12.23
C LYS A 714 1.42 -1.92 -11.65
N PHE A 715 0.88 -2.97 -11.01
CA PHE A 715 -0.44 -2.91 -10.40
C PHE A 715 -0.48 -1.83 -9.34
N THR A 716 -1.40 -0.89 -9.49
CA THR A 716 -1.63 0.19 -8.55
C THR A 716 -3.08 0.64 -8.61
N ASN A 717 -3.56 1.27 -7.54
CA ASN A 717 -4.81 2.02 -7.52
C ASN A 717 -4.57 3.53 -7.71
N ASP A 718 -3.32 3.98 -7.85
CA ASP A 718 -2.97 5.38 -8.12
C ASP A 718 -3.26 5.75 -9.57
N HIS A 719 -4.35 6.50 -9.75
CA HIS A 719 -4.79 7.00 -11.05
C HIS A 719 -3.75 7.90 -11.74
N THR A 720 -2.91 8.60 -10.96
CA THR A 720 -1.85 9.46 -11.50
C THR A 720 -0.70 8.64 -12.08
N ALA A 721 -0.28 7.59 -11.38
CA ALA A 721 0.72 6.65 -11.88
C ALA A 721 0.24 5.91 -13.14
N LEU A 722 -1.03 5.51 -13.18
CA LEU A 722 -1.67 4.90 -14.35
C LEU A 722 -1.73 5.85 -15.54
N ALA A 723 -2.10 7.11 -15.32
CA ALA A 723 -2.10 8.14 -16.35
C ALA A 723 -0.68 8.42 -16.87
N GLY A 724 0.31 8.43 -15.98
CA GLY A 724 1.73 8.59 -16.31
C GLY A 724 2.26 7.47 -17.20
N GLY A 725 1.83 6.22 -16.97
CA GLY A 725 2.20 5.06 -17.80
C GLY A 725 1.70 5.12 -19.25
N LEU A 726 0.69 5.94 -19.51
CA LEU A 726 0.15 6.22 -20.84
C LEU A 726 0.67 7.55 -21.41
N ALA A 727 1.48 8.32 -20.68
CA ALA A 727 1.96 9.63 -21.13
C ALA A 727 3.13 9.51 -22.12
N GLY A 728 3.18 10.41 -23.10
CA GLY A 728 4.32 10.51 -24.03
C GLY A 728 4.51 9.34 -25.00
N ILE A 729 3.51 8.45 -25.13
CA ILE A 729 3.55 7.31 -26.04
C ILE A 729 3.63 7.76 -27.51
N LYS A 730 4.35 6.99 -28.32
CA LYS A 730 4.53 7.23 -29.75
C LYS A 730 4.32 5.93 -30.52
N ALA A 731 3.69 6.03 -31.68
CA ALA A 731 3.51 4.91 -32.60
C ALA A 731 4.82 4.60 -33.30
N GLU A 732 5.38 3.41 -33.08
CA GLU A 732 6.64 2.98 -33.72
C GLU A 732 6.78 1.46 -33.75
N ARG A 733 7.61 0.95 -34.67
CA ARG A 733 7.97 -0.48 -34.81
C ARG A 733 6.77 -1.38 -35.20
N GLY A 734 6.97 -2.70 -35.20
CA GLY A 734 5.95 -3.70 -35.58
C GLY A 734 5.07 -4.13 -34.41
N THR A 735 4.32 -5.24 -34.57
CA THR A 735 3.34 -5.72 -33.59
C THR A 735 3.66 -7.14 -33.09
N ALA A 736 4.07 -7.29 -31.84
CA ALA A 736 4.37 -8.55 -31.16
C ALA A 736 3.20 -8.96 -30.23
N PHE A 737 2.09 -9.33 -30.87
CA PHE A 737 0.83 -9.63 -30.20
C PHE A 737 0.92 -10.87 -29.29
N TYR A 738 1.49 -11.98 -29.78
CA TYR A 738 1.56 -13.22 -29.01
C TYR A 738 2.54 -13.13 -27.83
N ASP A 739 3.68 -12.45 -28.00
CA ASP A 739 4.59 -12.13 -26.89
C ASP A 739 3.87 -11.31 -25.81
N THR A 740 3.02 -10.37 -26.22
CA THR A 740 2.22 -9.55 -25.30
C THR A 740 1.17 -10.36 -24.57
N VAL A 741 0.46 -11.28 -25.24
CA VAL A 741 -0.49 -12.20 -24.59
C VAL A 741 0.21 -13.03 -23.51
N VAL A 742 1.34 -13.67 -23.84
CA VAL A 742 2.09 -14.47 -22.87
C VAL A 742 2.61 -13.62 -21.71
N PHE A 743 3.16 -12.44 -21.99
CA PHE A 743 3.65 -11.53 -20.95
C PHE A 743 2.53 -11.03 -20.04
N ALA A 744 1.40 -10.60 -20.60
CA ALA A 744 0.27 -10.12 -19.82
C ALA A 744 -0.28 -11.23 -18.92
N LEU A 745 -0.49 -12.42 -19.46
CA LEU A 745 -0.94 -13.59 -18.69
C LEU A 745 0.03 -13.96 -17.58
N TYR A 746 1.33 -13.96 -17.89
CA TYR A 746 2.38 -14.20 -16.92
C TYR A 746 2.33 -13.19 -15.77
N TYR A 747 2.27 -11.90 -16.11
CA TYR A 747 2.24 -10.80 -15.15
C TYR A 747 1.01 -10.85 -14.24
N ASN A 748 -0.13 -11.29 -14.76
CA ASN A 748 -1.37 -11.46 -13.99
C ASN A 748 -1.39 -12.76 -13.16
N ASN A 749 -0.43 -13.66 -13.35
CA ASN A 749 -0.46 -14.98 -12.73
C ASN A 749 -0.11 -14.94 -11.23
N GLY A 750 -0.92 -15.57 -10.38
CA GLY A 750 -0.72 -15.60 -8.92
C GLY A 750 -1.20 -14.35 -8.17
N VAL A 751 -1.76 -13.38 -8.88
CA VAL A 751 -2.55 -12.30 -8.27
C VAL A 751 -3.87 -12.90 -7.77
N LYS A 752 -4.24 -12.66 -6.50
CA LYS A 752 -5.52 -13.11 -5.94
C LYS A 752 -6.66 -12.19 -6.41
N GLY A 753 -7.86 -12.74 -6.54
CA GLY A 753 -9.05 -11.99 -6.98
C GLY A 753 -9.29 -12.09 -8.49
N GLN A 754 -10.19 -11.24 -8.99
CA GLN A 754 -10.62 -11.27 -10.38
C GLN A 754 -9.55 -10.66 -11.29
N ARG A 755 -9.04 -11.43 -12.25
CA ARG A 755 -7.95 -11.00 -13.14
C ARG A 755 -8.45 -10.85 -14.57
N ALA A 756 -8.20 -9.68 -15.16
CA ALA A 756 -8.60 -9.39 -16.52
C ALA A 756 -7.47 -8.71 -17.30
N VAL A 757 -7.26 -9.15 -18.55
CA VAL A 757 -6.38 -8.48 -19.51
C VAL A 757 -7.26 -7.87 -20.59
N LEU A 758 -7.17 -6.56 -20.80
CA LEU A 758 -7.81 -5.86 -21.90
C LEU A 758 -6.75 -5.53 -22.94
N LEU A 759 -6.77 -6.21 -24.07
CA LEU A 759 -5.75 -6.12 -25.11
C LEU A 759 -6.32 -5.46 -26.36
N LEU A 760 -5.85 -4.26 -26.68
CA LEU A 760 -6.25 -3.47 -27.85
C LEU A 760 -5.14 -3.47 -28.91
N SER A 761 -5.46 -3.83 -30.15
CA SER A 761 -4.55 -3.78 -31.31
C SER A 761 -5.30 -3.51 -32.61
N ASP A 762 -4.64 -2.90 -33.60
CA ASP A 762 -5.16 -2.70 -34.96
C ASP A 762 -4.52 -3.62 -36.03
N GLY A 763 -3.49 -4.38 -35.64
CA GLY A 763 -2.65 -5.13 -36.56
C GLY A 763 -2.67 -6.64 -36.36
N LYS A 764 -1.95 -7.35 -37.23
CA LYS A 764 -1.60 -8.76 -37.05
C LYS A 764 -0.27 -8.86 -36.33
N ASP A 765 0.03 -10.04 -35.81
CA ASP A 765 1.38 -10.33 -35.32
C ASP A 765 2.41 -10.28 -36.47
N GLU A 766 3.54 -9.59 -36.26
CA GLU A 766 4.59 -9.36 -37.26
C GLU A 766 5.97 -9.91 -36.86
N GLY A 767 6.11 -10.50 -35.67
CA GLY A 767 7.44 -10.93 -35.19
C GLY A 767 7.50 -11.44 -33.76
N SER A 768 6.40 -11.96 -33.19
CA SER A 768 6.47 -12.60 -31.88
C SER A 768 7.41 -13.80 -31.89
N ARG A 769 8.07 -14.04 -30.75
CA ARG A 769 8.87 -15.24 -30.50
C ARG A 769 7.98 -16.45 -30.24
N PHE A 770 6.84 -16.23 -29.59
CA PHE A 770 5.83 -17.26 -29.37
C PHE A 770 4.90 -17.37 -30.57
N THR A 771 4.52 -18.60 -30.89
CA THR A 771 3.50 -18.88 -31.90
C THR A 771 2.09 -18.62 -31.36
N TYR A 772 1.10 -18.58 -32.26
CA TYR A 772 -0.30 -18.48 -31.88
C TYR A 772 -0.72 -19.66 -30.99
N GLU A 773 -0.33 -20.88 -31.36
CA GLU A 773 -0.66 -22.09 -30.63
C GLU A 773 -0.07 -22.09 -29.22
N GLU A 774 1.16 -21.59 -29.07
CA GLU A 774 1.83 -21.43 -27.78
C GLU A 774 1.14 -20.39 -26.89
N ALA A 775 0.77 -19.23 -27.44
CA ALA A 775 0.05 -18.19 -26.70
C ALA A 775 -1.35 -18.66 -26.28
N LEU A 776 -2.06 -19.38 -27.15
CA LEU A 776 -3.37 -19.95 -26.85
C LEU A 776 -3.29 -21.02 -25.73
N GLU A 777 -2.29 -21.89 -25.82
CA GLU A 777 -2.03 -22.91 -24.80
C GLU A 777 -1.66 -22.27 -23.45
N TYR A 778 -0.91 -21.16 -23.46
CA TYR A 778 -0.62 -20.40 -22.27
C TYR A 778 -1.88 -19.74 -21.67
N ALA A 779 -2.74 -19.16 -22.52
CA ALA A 779 -4.02 -18.56 -22.12
C ALA A 779 -4.93 -19.54 -21.39
N ARG A 780 -5.02 -20.79 -21.88
CA ARG A 780 -5.79 -21.87 -21.23
C ARG A 780 -5.28 -22.26 -19.85
N ARG A 781 -4.00 -22.01 -19.56
CA ARG A 781 -3.35 -22.38 -18.28
C ARG A 781 -3.36 -21.26 -17.26
N ALA A 782 -3.48 -20.01 -17.69
CA ALA A 782 -3.25 -18.85 -16.83
C ALA A 782 -4.40 -18.58 -15.85
N GLY A 783 -5.63 -19.01 -16.16
CA GLY A 783 -6.81 -18.70 -15.35
C GLY A 783 -7.13 -17.19 -15.30
N VAL A 784 -6.72 -16.44 -16.33
CA VAL A 784 -6.90 -14.99 -16.47
C VAL A 784 -7.80 -14.72 -17.66
N THR A 785 -8.87 -13.95 -17.46
CA THR A 785 -9.81 -13.61 -18.53
C THR A 785 -9.20 -12.58 -19.48
N ILE A 786 -9.19 -12.86 -20.79
CA ILE A 786 -8.69 -11.92 -21.81
C ILE A 786 -9.87 -11.34 -22.60
N TYR A 787 -9.94 -10.01 -22.64
CA TYR A 787 -10.77 -9.25 -23.56
C TYR A 787 -9.89 -8.71 -24.68
N THR A 788 -10.11 -9.17 -25.90
CA THR A 788 -9.38 -8.68 -27.09
C THR A 788 -10.24 -7.67 -27.84
N ILE A 789 -9.67 -6.50 -28.15
CA ILE A 789 -10.33 -5.43 -28.87
C ILE A 789 -9.56 -5.21 -30.18
N GLY A 790 -10.21 -5.54 -31.30
CA GLY A 790 -9.66 -5.33 -32.64
C GLY A 790 -10.11 -3.98 -33.19
N LEU A 791 -9.16 -3.11 -33.51
CA LEU A 791 -9.40 -1.81 -34.10
C LEU A 791 -9.24 -1.87 -35.62
N GLY A 792 -10.25 -1.45 -36.37
CA GLY A 792 -10.22 -1.45 -37.82
C GLY A 792 -10.46 -2.84 -38.45
N GLY A 793 -9.91 -3.05 -39.64
CA GLY A 793 -10.18 -4.22 -40.49
C GLY A 793 -9.05 -5.24 -40.61
N ASP A 794 -7.82 -4.87 -40.26
CA ASP A 794 -6.62 -5.65 -40.59
C ASP A 794 -6.25 -6.70 -39.52
N VAL A 795 -6.99 -6.76 -38.41
CA VAL A 795 -6.76 -7.71 -37.31
C VAL A 795 -7.04 -9.17 -37.67
N ASP A 796 -6.33 -10.11 -37.04
CA ASP A 796 -6.64 -11.55 -37.13
C ASP A 796 -7.82 -11.93 -36.21
N LYS A 797 -9.02 -11.50 -36.62
CA LYS A 797 -10.27 -11.65 -35.86
C LYS A 797 -10.45 -13.04 -35.26
N LYS A 798 -10.24 -14.10 -36.06
CA LYS A 798 -10.48 -15.48 -35.63
C LYS A 798 -9.58 -15.88 -34.47
N LYS A 799 -8.30 -15.46 -34.50
CA LYS A 799 -7.34 -15.78 -33.44
C LYS A 799 -7.60 -14.99 -32.17
N MET A 800 -7.89 -13.69 -32.29
CA MET A 800 -8.24 -12.84 -31.15
C MET A 800 -9.51 -13.34 -30.45
N GLU A 801 -10.56 -13.63 -31.23
CA GLU A 801 -11.82 -14.21 -30.75
C GLU A 801 -11.58 -15.53 -30.03
N LYS A 802 -10.76 -16.42 -30.59
CA LYS A 802 -10.44 -17.70 -29.97
C LYS A 802 -9.69 -17.54 -28.64
N ILE A 803 -8.71 -16.64 -28.54
CA ILE A 803 -7.98 -16.37 -27.27
C ILE A 803 -8.94 -15.85 -26.20
N ALA A 804 -9.83 -14.91 -26.56
CA ALA A 804 -10.80 -14.37 -25.61
C ALA A 804 -11.79 -15.44 -25.14
N GLU A 805 -12.36 -16.22 -26.07
CA GLU A 805 -13.34 -17.26 -25.73
C GLU A 805 -12.79 -18.38 -24.83
N GLU A 806 -11.55 -18.82 -25.06
CA GLU A 806 -10.96 -19.90 -24.27
C GLU A 806 -10.71 -19.48 -22.81
N THR A 807 -10.54 -18.19 -22.56
CA THR A 807 -10.33 -17.62 -21.22
C THR A 807 -11.62 -17.09 -20.56
N GLY A 808 -12.78 -17.27 -21.20
CA GLY A 808 -14.08 -16.80 -20.72
C GLY A 808 -14.37 -15.32 -20.98
N GLY A 809 -13.50 -14.63 -21.72
CA GLY A 809 -13.67 -13.23 -22.11
C GLY A 809 -14.40 -13.07 -23.44
N ARG A 810 -14.33 -11.86 -24.00
CA ARG A 810 -15.02 -11.51 -25.26
C ARG A 810 -14.12 -10.76 -26.22
N PHE A 811 -14.34 -11.02 -27.50
CA PHE A 811 -13.78 -10.22 -28.58
C PHE A 811 -14.73 -9.10 -28.98
N PHE A 812 -14.17 -7.91 -29.17
CA PHE A 812 -14.87 -6.74 -29.68
C PHE A 812 -14.17 -6.24 -30.94
N GLN A 813 -14.94 -6.00 -32.00
CA GLN A 813 -14.44 -5.36 -33.21
C GLN A 813 -15.02 -3.95 -33.31
N VAL A 814 -14.16 -2.95 -33.48
CA VAL A 814 -14.55 -1.55 -33.64
C VAL A 814 -14.03 -1.00 -34.95
N ALA A 815 -14.84 -0.19 -35.64
CA ALA A 815 -14.44 0.42 -36.92
C ALA A 815 -13.47 1.59 -36.72
N GLY A 816 -13.51 2.22 -35.54
CA GLY A 816 -12.63 3.33 -35.20
C GLY A 816 -12.58 3.57 -33.69
N ALA A 817 -11.57 4.31 -33.25
CA ALA A 817 -11.23 4.45 -31.83
C ALA A 817 -12.29 5.22 -31.01
N SER A 818 -13.17 5.99 -31.66
CA SER A 818 -14.29 6.68 -30.99
C SER A 818 -15.27 5.73 -30.31
N GLN A 819 -15.36 4.47 -30.74
CA GLN A 819 -16.25 3.46 -30.15
C GLN A 819 -15.67 2.78 -28.90
N LEU A 820 -14.36 2.94 -28.64
CA LEU A 820 -13.65 2.24 -27.56
C LEU A 820 -14.20 2.56 -26.17
N ALA A 821 -14.63 3.81 -25.93
CA ALA A 821 -15.20 4.21 -24.64
C ALA A 821 -16.41 3.36 -24.24
N GLY A 822 -17.31 3.09 -25.19
CA GLY A 822 -18.50 2.26 -24.93
C GLY A 822 -18.16 0.78 -24.70
N ILE A 823 -17.13 0.27 -25.38
CA ILE A 823 -16.62 -1.10 -25.16
C ILE A 823 -16.04 -1.23 -23.76
N TYR A 824 -15.19 -0.28 -23.34
CA TYR A 824 -14.62 -0.27 -21.99
C TYR A 824 -15.69 -0.18 -20.90
N THR A 825 -16.73 0.64 -21.09
CA THR A 825 -17.90 0.69 -20.18
C THR A 825 -18.62 -0.67 -20.11
N THR A 826 -18.72 -1.38 -21.24
CA THR A 826 -19.35 -2.70 -21.29
C THR A 826 -18.52 -3.73 -20.53
N ILE A 827 -17.19 -3.71 -20.70
CA ILE A 827 -16.28 -4.61 -19.99
C ILE A 827 -16.29 -4.31 -18.48
N GLU A 828 -16.29 -3.04 -18.07
CA GLU A 828 -16.39 -2.65 -16.65
C GLU A 828 -17.64 -3.24 -15.98
N LYS A 829 -18.81 -3.06 -16.60
CA LYS A 829 -20.07 -3.63 -16.10
C LYS A 829 -20.05 -5.14 -16.06
N GLU A 830 -19.46 -5.77 -17.07
CA GLU A 830 -19.31 -7.22 -17.14
C GLU A 830 -18.44 -7.73 -15.99
N LEU A 831 -17.25 -7.16 -15.78
CA LEU A 831 -16.36 -7.54 -14.69
C LEU A 831 -17.06 -7.42 -13.33
N ARG A 832 -17.88 -6.39 -13.12
CA ARG A 832 -18.62 -6.16 -11.86
C ARG A 832 -19.84 -7.06 -11.66
N SER A 833 -20.31 -7.74 -12.70
CA SER A 833 -21.53 -8.57 -12.66
C SER A 833 -21.24 -10.08 -12.69
N GLN A 834 -19.97 -10.48 -12.62
CA GLN A 834 -19.58 -11.90 -12.64
C GLN A 834 -19.99 -12.66 -11.36
N TYR A 835 -20.10 -13.97 -11.52
CA TYR A 835 -20.25 -14.95 -10.43
C TYR A 835 -18.98 -15.81 -10.33
N LEU A 836 -18.52 -16.07 -9.12
CA LEU A 836 -17.51 -17.08 -8.82
C LEU A 836 -18.22 -18.40 -8.52
N ILE A 837 -18.04 -19.39 -9.38
CA ILE A 837 -18.55 -20.74 -9.20
C ILE A 837 -17.35 -21.66 -9.02
N ALA A 838 -17.23 -22.32 -7.87
CA ALA A 838 -16.12 -23.24 -7.63
C ALA A 838 -16.63 -24.66 -7.35
N TYR A 839 -15.91 -25.67 -7.86
CA TYR A 839 -16.20 -27.08 -7.63
C TYR A 839 -14.90 -27.86 -7.40
N GLN A 840 -15.01 -29.01 -6.75
CA GLN A 840 -13.92 -29.98 -6.66
C GLN A 840 -14.11 -31.02 -7.77
N SER A 841 -13.07 -31.26 -8.57
CA SER A 841 -13.15 -32.26 -9.63
C SER A 841 -13.33 -33.65 -9.02
N THR A 842 -14.32 -34.40 -9.54
CA THR A 842 -14.51 -35.82 -9.25
C THR A 842 -13.51 -36.73 -9.97
N ASN A 843 -12.71 -36.19 -10.89
CA ASN A 843 -11.65 -36.92 -11.57
C ASN A 843 -10.34 -36.89 -10.75
N THR A 844 -10.11 -37.97 -10.00
CA THR A 844 -8.97 -38.17 -9.09
C THR A 844 -7.78 -38.90 -9.72
N THR A 845 -7.76 -39.08 -11.05
CA THR A 845 -6.74 -39.91 -11.73
C THR A 845 -5.32 -39.32 -11.75
N GLY A 846 -5.15 -38.06 -11.31
CA GLY A 846 -3.86 -37.36 -11.33
C GLY A 846 -3.36 -37.02 -12.74
N SER A 847 -4.18 -37.18 -13.78
CA SER A 847 -3.84 -36.74 -15.15
C SER A 847 -3.78 -35.21 -15.22
N THR A 848 -2.74 -34.72 -15.91
CA THR A 848 -2.50 -33.30 -16.22
C THR A 848 -3.04 -32.90 -17.59
N ASP A 849 -3.90 -33.72 -18.20
CA ASP A 849 -4.52 -33.45 -19.49
C ASP A 849 -5.55 -32.31 -19.40
N PHE A 850 -5.82 -31.66 -20.53
CA PHE A 850 -6.84 -30.60 -20.60
C PHE A 850 -8.23 -31.17 -20.31
N ARG A 851 -8.95 -30.54 -19.37
CA ARG A 851 -10.32 -30.90 -18.99
C ARG A 851 -11.28 -29.85 -19.50
N THR A 852 -12.30 -30.28 -20.25
CA THR A 852 -13.31 -29.39 -20.81
C THR A 852 -14.37 -29.07 -19.76
N VAL A 853 -14.72 -27.79 -19.61
CA VAL A 853 -15.75 -27.33 -18.68
C VAL A 853 -16.92 -26.75 -19.46
N GLU A 854 -18.13 -27.24 -19.17
CA GLU A 854 -19.37 -26.61 -19.63
C GLU A 854 -20.20 -26.14 -18.44
N LEU A 855 -20.67 -24.89 -18.52
CA LEU A 855 -21.60 -24.30 -17.57
C LEU A 855 -22.91 -24.00 -18.29
N LYS A 856 -24.01 -24.59 -17.81
CA LYS A 856 -25.35 -24.42 -18.39
C LYS A 856 -26.29 -23.72 -17.43
N MET A 857 -27.12 -22.82 -17.98
CA MET A 857 -28.22 -22.21 -17.24
C MET A 857 -29.35 -23.23 -17.06
N VAL A 858 -29.81 -23.41 -15.83
CA VAL A 858 -30.92 -24.27 -15.44
C VAL A 858 -32.12 -23.37 -15.12
N ASN A 859 -33.32 -23.77 -15.55
CA ASN A 859 -34.59 -23.05 -15.26
C ASN A 859 -34.66 -21.58 -15.75
N LYS A 860 -33.71 -21.12 -16.57
CA LYS A 860 -33.63 -19.74 -17.10
C LYS A 860 -33.44 -19.73 -18.63
N PRO A 861 -34.45 -20.15 -19.41
CA PRO A 861 -34.30 -20.27 -20.87
C PRO A 861 -34.05 -18.92 -21.54
N GLY A 862 -33.01 -18.85 -22.39
CA GLY A 862 -32.63 -17.63 -23.12
C GLY A 862 -31.59 -16.76 -22.43
N MET A 863 -31.02 -17.20 -21.31
CA MET A 863 -29.79 -16.65 -20.75
C MET A 863 -28.59 -17.51 -21.15
N GLU A 864 -27.44 -16.89 -21.34
CA GLU A 864 -26.19 -17.56 -21.70
C GLU A 864 -25.13 -17.28 -20.63
N ALA A 865 -24.50 -18.34 -20.12
CA ALA A 865 -23.38 -18.24 -19.19
C ALA A 865 -22.07 -18.37 -19.99
N LYS A 866 -21.13 -17.43 -19.80
CA LYS A 866 -19.79 -17.48 -20.37
C LYS A 866 -18.75 -17.61 -19.27
N THR A 867 -17.88 -18.60 -19.43
CA THR A 867 -16.76 -18.93 -18.55
C THR A 867 -15.63 -19.55 -19.37
N MET A 868 -14.51 -19.87 -18.75
CA MET A 868 -13.42 -20.58 -19.44
C MET A 868 -13.89 -21.93 -19.99
N ARG A 869 -13.40 -22.33 -21.17
CA ARG A 869 -13.84 -23.58 -21.83
C ARG A 869 -13.25 -24.85 -21.23
N GLY A 870 -12.26 -24.70 -20.36
CA GLY A 870 -11.57 -25.80 -19.74
C GLY A 870 -10.31 -25.33 -19.04
N TYR A 871 -9.62 -26.26 -18.40
CA TYR A 871 -8.44 -25.96 -17.60
C TYR A 871 -7.47 -27.14 -17.63
N TYR A 872 -6.25 -26.89 -17.19
CA TYR A 872 -5.27 -27.93 -16.89
C TYR A 872 -5.17 -28.08 -15.36
N PRO A 873 -5.30 -29.31 -14.81
CA PRO A 873 -5.16 -29.58 -13.38
C PRO A 873 -3.79 -29.25 -12.82
#